data_AF-A0A9N7YYU9-F1
#
_entry.id   AF-A0A9N7YYU9-F1
#
_cell.length_a   1.000
_cell.length_b   1.000
_cell.length_c   1.000
_cell.angle_alpha   90.00
_cell.angle_beta   90.00
_cell.angle_gamma   90.00
#
_symmetry.space_group_name_H-M   'P 1'
#
loop_
_entity.id
_entity.type
_entity.pdbx_description
1 polymer ?
#
loop_
_entity_poly.entity_id
_entity_poly.type
_entity_poly.pdbx_seq_one_letter_code
_entity_poly.pdbx_strand_id
1 'polypeptide(L)'
;MRSISSDCGGEVEAVAVRRSESADAQGIDSLISSGALTFPGRLNIIQLLEKANLAVTLTNDKDDILAHASFLDHPAGDLVDQAHWEGFLQEHFSAENCTPHNTLFLHLFVAQRNFSTASVKEIMRAVFNAITELEHICLVTPNITDIEPALKHTFEPLQSRTDPGPRCLASICHRRQHCPRLHVRPAREVDHDDIMHIFEQHYKWFDQPYVLAELIEAQNEENHSAVCEIDGVSVGFTSVTAEVDLKKLNDGFDLSDFNGLYKAAASTDPGPAGEEPRQTQTSTSQQGTRSAGEEFSQEPNAFCIQLFIMDKKYEMRSVDLIPYVFKLFSLLDFCVFTVPSLSAECPLLQSFLRVAPRANSSLVHELYVFHRVGLRPVGVRPAVPADRPAVSALVQGLPLSESLLEDLDCFYESRTDPDGLQLQAFVAQVDVEVVGVVIIREEPDIEFIRAHYNIENFIYFSHHRSEEHARIRHVVLQPSFQHFTKHLFKDVLRLSHRSCLYHRLYPPPHSQQNSCVHHLDGVLDCAVPVRPRRQIIYPLEELGINAPSRRITEEQAPFALCLISRKLTMEPKVTINARIVVVGASDTGLSFLEVLCLCPHLRFNNLTLISTHGLPGDYDHEDVGFLSTSHAYSSRDLARLPLHSCVCVVTDKMVAINRKSKHVLVSGGEKVPYDHLVLCTGLQYQVPCPIGVDQNRPVSTELQNQAARRRYTGPVPSNLFTLNDLHDCVAARRWICANFVDLEAPRTETDTETQTQTQTETLTQRHRHRDTETETQRHRQRHRYRDTDTETQRHRHRHRYRDTDRDTDRDRHRDTDTDTDTETQTQRHRDTDTDTDTETQTETQTETDTETQTQTQIQRHRHRDTETQRHRDTDRDTDRDTDRDRHTDTQTQRHRHRDTDTETQRHRHTETQTETQTERRVMCF
;
A
#
# COMPACT_ATOMS: atom_id res chain seq x y z
N MET A 1 1.90 26.92 -8.23
CA MET A 1 0.64 27.69 -8.13
C MET A 1 0.18 28.09 -9.52
N ARG A 2 -1.09 28.47 -9.63
CA ARG A 2 -1.64 29.32 -10.70
C ARG A 2 -2.29 30.55 -10.04
N SER A 3 -2.60 31.61 -10.79
CA SER A 3 -3.29 32.78 -10.24
C SER A 3 -4.76 32.80 -10.62
N ILE A 4 -5.63 33.13 -9.66
CA ILE A 4 -7.04 33.45 -9.91
C ILE A 4 -7.30 34.92 -9.60
N SER A 5 -8.17 35.57 -10.38
CA SER A 5 -8.69 36.90 -10.10
C SER A 5 -10.02 36.81 -9.37
N SER A 6 -10.32 37.77 -8.48
CA SER A 6 -11.66 37.90 -7.90
C SER A 6 -12.69 38.23 -8.98
N ASP A 7 -13.95 37.85 -8.73
CA ASP A 7 -15.08 38.00 -9.67
C ASP A 7 -15.41 39.49 -9.95
N CYS A 8 -14.90 40.42 -9.13
CA CYS A 8 -14.94 41.87 -9.34
C CYS A 8 -13.68 42.46 -9.99
N GLY A 9 -12.68 41.62 -10.33
CA GLY A 9 -11.46 42.02 -11.07
C GLY A 9 -10.44 42.86 -10.30
N GLY A 10 -10.53 42.94 -8.97
CA GLY A 10 -9.71 43.82 -8.13
C GLY A 10 -8.58 43.14 -7.36
N GLU A 11 -8.69 41.84 -7.11
CA GLU A 11 -7.74 41.05 -6.29
C GLU A 11 -7.25 39.85 -7.10
N VAL A 12 -6.00 39.45 -6.91
CA VAL A 12 -5.41 38.27 -7.56
C VAL A 12 -4.66 37.46 -6.51
N GLU A 13 -5.08 36.22 -6.28
CA GLU A 13 -4.39 35.29 -5.38
C GLU A 13 -3.70 34.19 -6.18
N ALA A 14 -2.48 33.82 -5.74
CA ALA A 14 -1.84 32.59 -6.16
C ALA A 14 -2.43 31.42 -5.35
N VAL A 15 -2.77 30.35 -6.05
CA VAL A 15 -3.53 29.21 -5.53
C VAL A 15 -2.91 27.87 -5.90
N ALA A 16 -3.17 26.89 -5.05
CA ALA A 16 -2.93 25.48 -5.25
C ALA A 16 -4.27 24.72 -5.15
N VAL A 17 -4.40 23.66 -5.95
CA VAL A 17 -5.49 22.69 -5.82
C VAL A 17 -4.90 21.40 -5.26
N ARG A 18 -5.41 20.93 -4.12
CA ARG A 18 -5.01 19.66 -3.49
C ARG A 18 -6.23 18.77 -3.22
N ARG A 19 -5.99 17.48 -2.96
CA ARG A 19 -7.05 16.62 -2.40
C ARG A 19 -7.42 17.13 -1.01
N SER A 20 -8.69 16.96 -0.66
CA SER A 20 -9.15 17.34 0.68
C SER A 20 -8.67 16.35 1.73
N GLU A 21 -8.27 16.89 2.87
CA GLU A 21 -7.96 16.14 4.08
C GLU A 21 -9.06 16.33 5.13
N SER A 22 -9.17 15.43 6.09
CA SER A 22 -10.15 15.56 7.19
C SER A 22 -9.89 16.78 8.09
N ALA A 23 -8.66 17.29 8.10
CA ALA A 23 -8.30 18.57 8.72
C ALA A 23 -8.98 19.78 8.05
N ASP A 24 -9.25 19.71 6.74
CA ASP A 24 -9.93 20.80 6.01
C ASP A 24 -11.38 21.00 6.48
N ALA A 25 -12.00 19.99 7.11
CA ALA A 25 -13.43 19.96 7.40
C ALA A 25 -13.94 21.19 8.17
N GLN A 26 -13.16 21.72 9.12
CA GLN A 26 -13.53 22.93 9.87
C GLN A 26 -13.45 24.20 9.00
N GLY A 27 -12.47 24.28 8.10
CA GLY A 27 -12.36 25.40 7.15
C GLY A 27 -13.47 25.35 6.10
N ILE A 28 -13.82 24.15 5.62
CA ILE A 28 -14.96 23.93 4.73
C ILE A 28 -16.27 24.33 5.42
N ASP A 29 -16.47 23.98 6.69
CA ASP A 29 -17.65 24.38 7.48
C ASP A 29 -17.77 25.91 7.58
N SER A 30 -16.65 26.60 7.80
CA SER A 30 -16.62 28.08 7.86
C SER A 30 -17.02 28.77 6.54
N LEU A 31 -16.95 28.07 5.40
CA LEU A 31 -17.42 28.57 4.11
C LEU A 31 -18.93 28.32 3.88
N ILE A 32 -19.60 27.51 4.72
CA ILE A 32 -21.05 27.27 4.66
C ILE A 32 -21.81 28.49 5.20
N SER A 33 -21.86 29.55 4.39
CA SER A 33 -22.84 30.63 4.53
C SER A 33 -24.27 30.09 4.45
N SER A 34 -25.24 30.81 5.03
CA SER A 34 -26.68 30.49 5.09
C SER A 34 -27.44 30.48 3.74
N GLY A 35 -26.74 30.21 2.65
CA GLY A 35 -27.26 30.08 1.28
C GLY A 35 -26.45 29.11 0.41
N ALA A 36 -25.50 28.37 1.00
CA ALA A 36 -24.93 27.19 0.35
C ALA A 36 -26.03 26.13 0.13
N LEU A 37 -25.84 25.24 -0.85
CA LEU A 37 -26.83 24.22 -1.23
C LEU A 37 -26.99 23.14 -0.15
N THR A 38 -27.81 23.43 0.87
CA THR A 38 -28.24 22.46 1.86
C THR A 38 -29.20 21.45 1.22
N PHE A 39 -28.64 20.30 0.85
CA PHE A 39 -29.43 19.07 0.72
C PHE A 39 -30.19 18.83 2.04
N PRO A 40 -31.40 18.24 2.00
CA PRO A 40 -32.29 18.18 3.16
C PRO A 40 -31.76 17.25 4.28
N GLY A 41 -30.94 17.82 5.17
CA GLY A 41 -30.35 17.15 6.33
C GLY A 41 -29.23 17.98 6.96
N ARG A 42 -28.74 17.58 8.15
CA ARG A 42 -27.48 18.12 8.70
C ARG A 42 -26.32 17.48 7.95
N LEU A 43 -25.70 18.20 7.02
CA LEU A 43 -24.56 17.73 6.26
C LEU A 43 -23.34 17.52 7.18
N ASN A 44 -22.93 16.27 7.38
CA ASN A 44 -21.68 15.97 8.07
C ASN A 44 -20.53 15.99 7.04
N ILE A 45 -19.71 17.05 7.08
CA ILE A 45 -18.58 17.24 6.14
C ILE A 45 -17.57 16.10 6.25
N ILE A 46 -17.23 15.64 7.46
CA ILE A 46 -16.26 14.55 7.65
C ILE A 46 -16.78 13.27 7.00
N GLN A 47 -18.07 12.95 7.18
CA GLN A 47 -18.70 11.81 6.53
C GLN A 47 -18.75 11.98 4.99
N LEU A 48 -18.99 13.19 4.47
CA LEU A 48 -18.97 13.44 3.03
C LEU A 48 -17.56 13.27 2.44
N LEU A 49 -16.53 13.82 3.09
CA LEU A 49 -15.12 13.67 2.69
C LEU A 49 -14.67 12.20 2.70
N GLU A 50 -15.19 11.41 3.64
CA GLU A 50 -14.91 9.98 3.79
C GLU A 50 -15.59 9.10 2.72
N LYS A 51 -16.81 9.46 2.28
CA LYS A 51 -17.55 8.71 1.25
C LYS A 51 -17.27 9.17 -0.18
N ALA A 52 -16.71 10.37 -0.37
CA ALA A 52 -16.39 10.92 -1.67
C ALA A 52 -15.40 10.04 -2.45
N ASN A 53 -15.69 9.81 -3.73
CA ASN A 53 -14.72 9.21 -4.65
C ASN A 53 -13.57 10.19 -4.92
N LEU A 54 -13.86 11.49 -4.96
CA LEU A 54 -12.86 12.55 -5.02
C LEU A 54 -13.34 13.78 -4.25
N ALA A 55 -12.49 14.32 -3.39
CA ALA A 55 -12.70 15.58 -2.67
C ALA A 55 -11.52 16.51 -2.92
N VAL A 56 -11.78 17.78 -3.24
CA VAL A 56 -10.79 18.75 -3.72
C VAL A 56 -10.92 20.09 -3.01
N THR A 57 -9.82 20.52 -2.41
CA THR A 57 -9.69 21.81 -1.71
C THR A 57 -8.82 22.76 -2.55
N LEU A 58 -9.26 24.00 -2.71
CA LEU A 58 -8.50 25.10 -3.30
C LEU A 58 -7.99 26.01 -2.18
N THR A 59 -6.67 26.14 -2.06
CA THR A 59 -6.03 26.97 -1.03
C THR A 59 -5.10 28.01 -1.64
N ASN A 60 -4.86 29.11 -0.91
CA ASN A 60 -3.92 30.17 -1.30
C ASN A 60 -2.49 29.89 -0.80
N ASP A 61 -1.56 30.81 -1.06
CA ASP A 61 -0.15 30.70 -0.61
C ASP A 61 0.05 30.61 0.94
N LYS A 62 -0.99 30.85 1.74
CA LYS A 62 -0.97 30.69 3.22
C LYS A 62 -1.63 29.37 3.69
N ASP A 63 -2.11 28.56 2.74
CA ASP A 63 -3.03 27.43 2.91
C ASP A 63 -4.41 27.79 3.50
N ASP A 64 -4.85 29.06 3.38
CA ASP A 64 -6.25 29.43 3.67
C ASP A 64 -7.18 28.77 2.64
N ILE A 65 -8.30 28.18 3.08
CA ILE A 65 -9.27 27.56 2.17
C ILE A 65 -10.12 28.62 1.46
N LEU A 66 -10.01 28.68 0.13
CA LEU A 66 -10.79 29.56 -0.74
C LEU A 66 -12.06 28.89 -1.26
N ALA A 67 -11.99 27.60 -1.57
CA ALA A 67 -13.11 26.82 -2.07
C ALA A 67 -12.90 25.32 -1.86
N HIS A 68 -14.00 24.56 -1.93
CA HIS A 68 -14.02 23.11 -1.79
C HIS A 68 -15.09 22.49 -2.69
N ALA A 69 -14.81 21.29 -3.22
CA ALA A 69 -15.79 20.46 -3.93
C ALA A 69 -15.68 18.97 -3.58
N SER A 70 -16.82 18.31 -3.39
CA SER A 70 -16.92 16.85 -3.20
C SER A 70 -17.67 16.18 -4.36
N PHE A 71 -17.09 15.09 -4.89
CA PHE A 71 -17.58 14.35 -6.03
C PHE A 71 -17.79 12.85 -5.70
N LEU A 72 -18.94 12.30 -6.10
CA LEU A 72 -19.31 10.90 -5.92
C LEU A 72 -19.73 10.24 -7.26
N ASP A 73 -19.75 8.91 -7.28
CA ASP A 73 -20.11 8.09 -8.45
C ASP A 73 -21.63 7.88 -8.68
N HIS A 74 -22.49 8.59 -7.94
CA HIS A 74 -23.94 8.61 -8.07
C HIS A 74 -24.54 9.99 -7.76
N PRO A 75 -25.79 10.30 -8.17
CA PRO A 75 -26.49 11.56 -7.82
C PRO A 75 -26.60 11.82 -6.31
N ALA A 76 -26.86 13.09 -5.96
CA ALA A 76 -26.94 13.54 -4.57
C ALA A 76 -28.36 13.44 -3.99
N GLY A 77 -28.46 12.84 -2.79
CA GLY A 77 -29.72 12.52 -2.13
C GLY A 77 -30.45 11.32 -2.74
N ASP A 78 -31.52 10.87 -2.07
CA ASP A 78 -32.27 9.65 -2.41
C ASP A 78 -33.20 9.80 -3.63
N LEU A 79 -32.79 10.59 -4.63
CA LEU A 79 -33.53 10.86 -5.86
C LEU A 79 -33.65 9.64 -6.78
N VAL A 80 -32.57 8.88 -6.86
CA VAL A 80 -32.46 7.63 -7.62
C VAL A 80 -31.44 6.74 -6.93
N ASP A 81 -31.69 5.44 -6.96
CA ASP A 81 -30.78 4.45 -6.44
C ASP A 81 -29.38 4.51 -7.09
N GLN A 82 -28.33 4.43 -6.27
CA GLN A 82 -26.94 4.61 -6.72
C GLN A 82 -26.48 3.55 -7.74
N ALA A 83 -27.09 2.36 -7.78
CA ALA A 83 -26.78 1.34 -8.78
C ALA A 83 -27.46 1.65 -10.14
N HIS A 84 -28.59 2.37 -10.13
CA HIS A 84 -29.52 2.48 -11.27
C HIS A 84 -29.59 3.88 -11.93
N TRP A 85 -28.77 4.86 -11.49
CA TRP A 85 -28.87 6.25 -11.96
C TRP A 85 -28.71 6.45 -13.48
N GLU A 86 -27.97 5.57 -14.16
CA GLU A 86 -27.66 5.68 -15.58
C GLU A 86 -28.94 5.65 -16.44
N GLY A 87 -29.78 4.62 -16.26
CA GLY A 87 -31.05 4.50 -16.97
C GLY A 87 -32.00 5.66 -16.67
N PHE A 88 -32.07 6.09 -15.41
CA PHE A 88 -32.87 7.24 -14.99
C PHE A 88 -32.46 8.54 -15.71
N LEU A 89 -31.17 8.82 -15.84
CA LEU A 89 -30.71 10.01 -16.57
C LEU A 89 -30.95 9.89 -18.08
N GLN A 90 -30.77 8.71 -18.68
CA GLN A 90 -30.98 8.49 -20.12
C GLN A 90 -32.47 8.54 -20.53
N GLU A 91 -33.37 8.08 -19.64
CA GLU A 91 -34.83 8.12 -19.81
C GLU A 91 -35.38 9.55 -19.64
N HIS A 92 -35.02 10.24 -18.54
CA HIS A 92 -35.63 11.53 -18.21
C HIS A 92 -34.92 12.75 -18.77
N PHE A 93 -33.63 12.66 -19.14
CA PHE A 93 -32.79 13.78 -19.58
C PHE A 93 -31.97 13.43 -20.82
N SER A 94 -31.46 14.46 -21.52
CA SER A 94 -30.60 14.28 -22.71
C SER A 94 -29.16 13.88 -22.34
N ALA A 95 -29.01 12.80 -21.57
CA ALA A 95 -27.77 12.33 -20.95
C ALA A 95 -27.20 11.06 -21.61
N GLU A 96 -27.49 10.83 -22.90
CA GLU A 96 -27.20 9.57 -23.62
C GLU A 96 -25.71 9.17 -23.67
N ASN A 97 -24.79 10.12 -23.43
CA ASN A 97 -23.34 9.85 -23.37
C ASN A 97 -22.81 9.70 -21.92
N CYS A 98 -23.65 9.87 -20.89
CA CYS A 98 -23.24 9.75 -19.49
C CYS A 98 -23.31 8.29 -19.06
N THR A 99 -22.15 7.72 -18.71
CA THR A 99 -22.01 6.35 -18.20
C THR A 99 -21.30 6.37 -16.84
N PRO A 100 -21.42 5.31 -16.03
CA PRO A 100 -20.63 5.15 -14.82
C PRO A 100 -19.13 5.28 -15.04
N HIS A 101 -18.62 4.95 -16.23
CA HIS A 101 -17.20 5.11 -16.55
C HIS A 101 -16.75 6.58 -16.60
N ASN A 102 -17.47 7.41 -17.36
CA ASN A 102 -17.01 8.75 -17.74
C ASN A 102 -17.63 9.91 -16.93
N THR A 103 -18.49 9.61 -15.95
CA THR A 103 -19.28 10.59 -15.20
C THR A 103 -19.00 10.56 -13.69
N LEU A 104 -19.00 11.74 -13.06
CA LEU A 104 -19.09 11.95 -11.60
C LEU A 104 -20.17 13.00 -11.28
N PHE A 105 -20.61 13.05 -10.03
CA PHE A 105 -21.63 13.98 -9.55
C PHE A 105 -21.09 14.94 -8.51
N LEU A 106 -21.38 16.23 -8.66
CA LEU A 106 -21.07 17.26 -7.67
C LEU A 106 -22.08 17.19 -6.51
N HIS A 107 -21.63 16.83 -5.31
CA HIS A 107 -22.46 16.72 -4.09
C HIS A 107 -22.37 17.94 -3.18
N LEU A 108 -21.20 18.59 -3.13
CA LEU A 108 -21.00 19.83 -2.41
C LEU A 108 -20.07 20.71 -3.23
N PHE A 109 -20.41 22.00 -3.31
CA PHE A 109 -19.48 23.07 -3.66
C PHE A 109 -19.68 24.21 -2.67
N VAL A 110 -18.58 24.77 -2.17
CA VAL A 110 -18.55 26.01 -1.37
C VAL A 110 -17.34 26.85 -1.75
N ALA A 111 -17.49 28.17 -1.73
CA ALA A 111 -16.39 29.10 -2.00
C ALA A 111 -16.56 30.44 -1.28
N GLN A 112 -15.44 31.13 -1.09
CA GLN A 112 -15.43 32.54 -0.72
C GLN A 112 -16.09 33.39 -1.82
N ARG A 113 -17.01 34.28 -1.43
CA ARG A 113 -17.89 35.02 -2.35
C ARG A 113 -17.15 35.87 -3.38
N ASN A 114 -15.92 36.30 -3.10
CA ASN A 114 -15.11 37.10 -4.01
C ASN A 114 -14.48 36.28 -5.15
N PHE A 115 -14.35 34.96 -5.02
CA PHE A 115 -13.57 34.12 -5.94
C PHE A 115 -14.37 32.96 -6.56
N SER A 116 -15.65 32.81 -6.24
CA SER A 116 -16.43 31.61 -6.56
C SER A 116 -16.37 31.21 -8.05
N THR A 117 -16.55 32.16 -8.98
CA THR A 117 -16.56 31.85 -10.42
C THR A 117 -15.20 31.42 -10.95
N ALA A 118 -14.10 31.97 -10.42
CA ALA A 118 -12.76 31.50 -10.73
C ALA A 118 -12.45 30.14 -10.08
N SER A 119 -12.86 29.95 -8.82
CA SER A 119 -12.67 28.73 -8.03
C SER A 119 -13.35 27.51 -8.65
N VAL A 120 -14.62 27.61 -9.08
CA VAL A 120 -15.29 26.49 -9.80
C VAL A 120 -14.46 26.08 -11.01
N LYS A 121 -14.04 27.05 -11.85
CA LYS A 121 -13.34 26.75 -13.11
C LYS A 121 -11.99 26.07 -12.90
N GLU A 122 -11.24 26.49 -11.89
CA GLU A 122 -9.93 25.93 -11.57
C GLU A 122 -10.04 24.55 -10.89
N ILE A 123 -11.03 24.35 -10.02
CA ILE A 123 -11.36 23.04 -9.44
C ILE A 123 -11.79 22.05 -10.54
N MET A 124 -12.74 22.40 -11.41
CA MET A 124 -13.19 21.53 -12.51
C MET A 124 -12.02 21.14 -13.43
N ARG A 125 -11.17 22.11 -13.80
CA ARG A 125 -9.96 21.87 -14.59
C ARG A 125 -8.96 20.95 -13.88
N ALA A 126 -8.81 21.06 -12.56
CA ALA A 126 -7.97 20.16 -11.77
C ALA A 126 -8.54 18.75 -11.66
N VAL A 127 -9.85 18.61 -11.46
CA VAL A 127 -10.58 17.32 -11.41
C VAL A 127 -10.49 16.59 -12.75
N PHE A 128 -10.76 17.27 -13.87
CA PHE A 128 -10.58 16.71 -15.19
C PHE A 128 -9.12 16.37 -15.51
N ASN A 129 -8.14 17.15 -15.04
CA ASN A 129 -6.73 16.77 -15.18
C ASN A 129 -6.33 15.58 -14.29
N ALA A 130 -6.98 15.36 -13.14
CA ALA A 130 -6.65 14.28 -12.21
C ALA A 130 -7.23 12.92 -12.60
N ILE A 131 -8.34 12.89 -13.35
CA ILE A 131 -8.98 11.66 -13.85
C ILE A 131 -9.05 11.74 -15.38
N THR A 132 -8.33 10.86 -16.06
CA THR A 132 -8.18 10.86 -17.53
C THR A 132 -9.47 10.50 -18.27
N GLU A 133 -10.26 9.60 -17.69
CA GLU A 133 -11.46 8.94 -18.21
C GLU A 133 -12.73 9.79 -18.03
N LEU A 134 -12.66 10.81 -17.17
CA LEU A 134 -13.79 11.66 -16.79
C LEU A 134 -14.10 12.69 -17.89
N GLU A 135 -15.13 12.45 -18.69
CA GLU A 135 -15.59 13.43 -19.70
C GLU A 135 -16.70 14.35 -19.17
N HIS A 136 -17.46 13.93 -18.15
CA HIS A 136 -18.67 14.62 -17.69
C HIS A 136 -18.72 14.76 -16.16
N ILE A 137 -19.16 15.92 -15.68
CA ILE A 137 -19.51 16.14 -14.27
C ILE A 137 -20.96 16.63 -14.24
N CYS A 138 -21.82 15.92 -13.53
CA CYS A 138 -23.24 16.21 -13.43
C CYS A 138 -23.58 16.87 -12.10
N LEU A 139 -24.54 17.79 -12.13
CA LEU A 139 -25.18 18.38 -10.95
C LEU A 139 -26.67 18.04 -11.03
N VAL A 140 -27.16 17.25 -10.08
CA VAL A 140 -28.56 16.83 -9.99
C VAL A 140 -29.12 17.32 -8.66
N THR A 141 -30.13 18.18 -8.67
CA THR A 141 -30.70 18.80 -7.45
C THR A 141 -32.18 18.46 -7.29
N PRO A 142 -32.65 18.00 -6.11
CA PRO A 142 -34.06 17.69 -5.87
C PRO A 142 -34.95 18.94 -5.77
N ASN A 143 -34.34 20.09 -5.44
CA ASN A 143 -35.04 21.36 -5.29
C ASN A 143 -34.87 22.24 -6.52
N ILE A 144 -35.94 22.96 -6.88
CA ILE A 144 -35.94 24.06 -7.87
C ILE A 144 -35.46 25.37 -7.19
N THR A 145 -34.48 25.27 -6.29
CA THR A 145 -33.86 26.41 -5.62
C THR A 145 -32.77 27.03 -6.49
N ASP A 146 -32.51 28.32 -6.32
CA ASP A 146 -31.48 29.02 -7.07
C ASP A 146 -30.07 28.43 -6.80
N ILE A 147 -29.58 27.65 -7.78
CA ILE A 147 -28.19 27.20 -7.85
C ILE A 147 -27.26 28.42 -7.83
N GLU A 148 -26.10 28.30 -7.18
CA GLU A 148 -25.10 29.36 -7.07
C GLU A 148 -24.69 29.91 -8.45
N PRO A 149 -24.57 31.25 -8.64
CA PRO A 149 -24.27 31.85 -9.94
C PRO A 149 -23.02 31.29 -10.63
N ALA A 150 -21.95 30.99 -9.89
CA ALA A 150 -20.72 30.40 -10.42
C ALA A 150 -20.94 29.03 -11.07
N LEU A 151 -21.83 28.21 -10.48
CA LEU A 151 -22.23 26.91 -11.03
C LEU A 151 -23.14 27.09 -12.26
N LYS A 152 -24.08 28.05 -12.24
CA LYS A 152 -24.92 28.40 -13.41
C LYS A 152 -24.12 28.90 -14.62
N HIS A 153 -22.90 29.40 -14.41
CA HIS A 153 -21.98 29.79 -15.49
C HIS A 153 -21.04 28.65 -15.95
N THR A 154 -21.07 27.49 -15.30
CA THR A 154 -20.17 26.35 -15.59
C THR A 154 -20.93 25.08 -16.02
N PHE A 155 -22.16 24.89 -15.56
CA PHE A 155 -23.01 23.75 -15.91
C PHE A 155 -24.11 24.17 -16.90
N GLU A 156 -24.21 23.45 -18.01
CA GLU A 156 -25.28 23.60 -19.01
C GLU A 156 -26.51 22.75 -18.57
N PRO A 157 -27.75 23.28 -18.59
CA PRO A 157 -28.92 22.51 -18.16
C PRO A 157 -29.27 21.41 -19.17
N LEU A 158 -29.52 20.19 -18.68
CA LEU A 158 -29.94 19.06 -19.51
C LEU A 158 -31.43 19.20 -19.87
N GLN A 159 -31.77 18.97 -21.14
CA GLN A 159 -33.15 18.99 -21.60
C GLN A 159 -33.90 17.76 -21.06
N SER A 160 -35.07 17.97 -20.45
CA SER A 160 -35.93 16.88 -20.00
C SER A 160 -36.69 16.25 -21.18
N ARG A 161 -36.81 14.93 -21.18
CA ARG A 161 -37.45 14.12 -22.24
C ARG A 161 -38.88 13.70 -21.90
N THR A 162 -39.24 13.70 -20.61
CA THR A 162 -40.51 13.20 -20.08
C THR A 162 -41.37 14.33 -19.54
N ASP A 163 -42.67 14.31 -19.81
CA ASP A 163 -43.67 15.21 -19.24
C ASP A 163 -44.84 14.40 -18.63
N PRO A 164 -45.12 14.50 -17.31
CA PRO A 164 -44.37 15.27 -16.32
C PRO A 164 -42.97 14.69 -16.06
N GLY A 165 -41.98 15.57 -15.95
CA GLY A 165 -40.60 15.18 -15.63
C GLY A 165 -40.41 14.81 -14.16
N PRO A 166 -39.26 14.19 -13.80
CA PRO A 166 -38.90 13.93 -12.41
C PRO A 166 -38.78 15.24 -11.62
N ARG A 167 -38.96 15.18 -10.30
CA ARG A 167 -38.80 16.33 -9.40
C ARG A 167 -37.32 16.62 -9.10
N CYS A 168 -36.54 16.86 -10.14
CA CYS A 168 -35.16 17.31 -10.02
C CYS A 168 -34.76 18.14 -11.26
N LEU A 169 -33.74 18.97 -11.08
CA LEU A 169 -33.01 19.59 -12.19
C LEU A 169 -31.70 18.84 -12.39
N ALA A 170 -31.34 18.56 -13.63
CA ALA A 170 -30.05 17.98 -14.00
C ALA A 170 -29.29 18.94 -14.92
N SER A 171 -28.01 19.17 -14.65
CA SER A 171 -27.12 20.02 -15.44
C SER A 171 -25.74 19.36 -15.59
N ILE A 172 -25.02 19.66 -16.66
CA ILE A 172 -23.77 18.99 -17.05
C ILE A 172 -22.64 19.99 -17.30
N CYS A 173 -21.46 19.67 -16.78
CA CYS A 173 -20.19 20.29 -17.10
C CYS A 173 -19.36 19.27 -17.92
N HIS A 174 -18.77 19.71 -19.02
CA HIS A 174 -18.04 18.87 -19.96
C HIS A 174 -16.54 19.16 -19.92
N ARG A 175 -15.71 18.10 -19.89
CA ARG A 175 -14.24 18.17 -19.94
C ARG A 175 -13.72 19.14 -21.00
N ARG A 176 -14.31 19.13 -22.20
CA ARG A 176 -13.98 20.02 -23.34
C ARG A 176 -14.01 21.53 -23.02
N GLN A 177 -14.77 21.98 -22.03
CA GLN A 177 -14.86 23.39 -21.63
C GLN A 177 -13.66 23.85 -20.78
N HIS A 178 -12.94 22.91 -20.14
CA HIS A 178 -11.83 23.19 -19.22
C HIS A 178 -10.48 22.61 -19.70
N CYS A 179 -10.54 21.43 -20.33
CA CYS A 179 -9.40 20.63 -20.75
C CYS A 179 -9.64 20.15 -22.21
N PRO A 180 -9.44 21.04 -23.21
CA PRO A 180 -9.69 20.76 -24.61
C PRO A 180 -8.99 19.48 -25.10
N ARG A 181 -9.60 18.86 -26.13
CA ARG A 181 -9.12 17.62 -26.74
C ARG A 181 -7.99 17.92 -27.73
N LEU A 182 -6.92 17.13 -27.69
CA LEU A 182 -5.81 17.28 -28.64
C LEU A 182 -6.26 16.82 -30.03
N HIS A 183 -5.94 17.60 -31.07
CA HIS A 183 -6.08 17.15 -32.45
C HIS A 183 -4.83 16.37 -32.85
N VAL A 184 -4.98 15.12 -33.27
CA VAL A 184 -3.87 14.26 -33.68
C VAL A 184 -3.86 14.12 -35.20
N ARG A 185 -2.72 14.43 -35.82
CA ARG A 185 -2.52 14.39 -37.28
C ARG A 185 -1.12 13.86 -37.64
N PRO A 186 -0.84 13.53 -38.92
CA PRO A 186 0.51 13.19 -39.35
C PRO A 186 1.48 14.37 -39.13
N ALA A 187 2.72 14.03 -38.80
CA ALA A 187 3.84 14.96 -38.71
C ALA A 187 4.32 15.39 -40.10
N ARG A 188 4.85 16.60 -40.19
CA ARG A 188 5.36 17.26 -41.39
C ARG A 188 6.72 17.90 -41.09
N GLU A 189 7.54 18.10 -42.11
CA GLU A 189 8.82 18.83 -42.00
C GLU A 189 8.67 20.18 -41.27
N VAL A 190 7.56 20.89 -41.52
CA VAL A 190 7.24 22.20 -40.93
C VAL A 190 7.01 22.14 -39.41
N ASP A 191 6.69 20.97 -38.84
CA ASP A 191 6.48 20.82 -37.40
C ASP A 191 7.82 20.68 -36.63
N HIS A 192 8.95 20.52 -37.32
CA HIS A 192 10.25 20.20 -36.71
C HIS A 192 10.68 21.20 -35.63
N ASP A 193 10.62 22.50 -35.92
CA ASP A 193 11.06 23.57 -35.00
C ASP A 193 10.21 23.61 -33.71
N ASP A 194 8.88 23.46 -33.83
CA ASP A 194 7.96 23.37 -32.70
C ASP A 194 8.31 22.17 -31.80
N ILE A 195 8.49 20.99 -32.41
CA ILE A 195 8.78 19.75 -31.69
C ILE A 195 10.15 19.83 -31.01
N MET A 196 11.18 20.37 -31.69
CA MET A 196 12.51 20.62 -31.10
C MET A 196 12.45 21.53 -29.88
N HIS A 197 11.61 22.57 -29.91
CA HIS A 197 11.40 23.44 -28.75
C HIS A 197 10.77 22.69 -27.54
N ILE A 198 9.91 21.69 -27.77
CA ILE A 198 9.41 20.80 -26.69
C ILE A 198 10.53 19.87 -26.19
N PHE A 199 11.37 19.33 -27.09
CA PHE A 199 12.55 18.54 -26.72
C PHE A 199 13.50 19.32 -25.80
N GLU A 200 13.86 20.55 -26.14
CA GLU A 200 14.80 21.38 -25.35
C GLU A 200 14.28 21.65 -23.92
N GLN A 201 12.97 21.82 -23.75
CA GLN A 201 12.35 22.01 -22.43
C GLN A 201 12.41 20.75 -21.56
N HIS A 202 12.39 19.56 -22.16
CA HIS A 202 12.37 18.28 -21.43
C HIS A 202 13.76 17.63 -21.29
N TYR A 203 14.63 17.77 -22.29
CA TYR A 203 15.89 17.04 -22.44
C TYR A 203 17.06 17.98 -22.76
N LYS A 204 17.74 18.49 -21.73
CA LYS A 204 18.93 19.36 -21.83
C LYS A 204 20.20 18.70 -22.45
N TRP A 205 20.05 17.56 -23.11
CA TRP A 205 21.13 16.75 -23.69
C TRP A 205 20.67 16.09 -25.02
N PHE A 206 19.66 16.61 -25.73
CA PHE A 206 19.24 16.00 -27.01
C PHE A 206 20.19 16.37 -28.16
N ASP A 207 21.38 15.77 -28.13
CA ASP A 207 22.59 16.11 -28.91
C ASP A 207 22.51 15.66 -30.41
N GLN A 208 21.32 15.30 -30.90
CA GLN A 208 21.09 14.74 -32.24
C GLN A 208 19.76 15.23 -32.87
N PRO A 209 19.66 16.52 -33.26
CA PRO A 209 18.45 17.07 -33.89
C PRO A 209 18.05 16.34 -35.19
N TYR A 210 19.02 15.79 -35.93
CA TYR A 210 18.81 15.07 -37.18
C TYR A 210 17.87 13.86 -37.04
N VAL A 211 17.87 13.17 -35.89
CA VAL A 211 17.02 11.98 -35.66
C VAL A 211 15.53 12.33 -35.76
N LEU A 212 15.12 13.54 -35.37
CA LEU A 212 13.74 13.96 -35.51
C LEU A 212 13.35 14.23 -36.97
N ALA A 213 14.25 14.79 -37.77
CA ALA A 213 14.02 14.97 -39.21
C ALA A 213 13.93 13.60 -39.91
N GLU A 214 14.86 12.68 -39.62
CA GLU A 214 14.85 11.31 -40.14
C GLU A 214 13.54 10.57 -39.82
N LEU A 215 13.00 10.70 -38.60
CA LEU A 215 11.71 10.08 -38.22
C LEU A 215 10.47 10.73 -38.87
N ILE A 216 10.57 11.99 -39.30
CA ILE A 216 9.49 12.69 -40.04
C ILE A 216 9.58 12.37 -41.53
N GLU A 217 10.78 12.23 -42.09
CA GLU A 217 11.03 11.85 -43.49
C GLU A 217 10.76 10.35 -43.76
N ALA A 218 11.08 9.46 -42.82
CA ALA A 218 10.98 8.01 -43.00
C ALA A 218 9.54 7.41 -42.91
N GLN A 219 8.51 8.25 -43.00
CA GLN A 219 7.11 7.79 -42.92
C GLN A 219 6.73 6.92 -44.13
N ASN A 220 6.26 5.70 -43.86
CA ASN A 220 5.89 4.69 -44.86
C ASN A 220 4.68 3.85 -44.38
N GLU A 221 4.49 2.61 -44.87
CA GLU A 221 3.37 1.77 -44.41
C GLU A 221 3.58 1.21 -42.98
N GLU A 222 4.84 0.99 -42.58
CA GLU A 222 5.25 0.38 -41.31
C GLU A 222 5.67 1.42 -40.25
N ASN A 223 6.19 2.58 -40.66
CA ASN A 223 6.69 3.64 -39.79
C ASN A 223 5.84 4.92 -39.97
N HIS A 224 5.33 5.50 -38.88
CA HIS A 224 4.49 6.71 -38.91
C HIS A 224 4.89 7.69 -37.81
N SER A 225 4.81 8.99 -38.11
CA SER A 225 5.06 10.07 -37.15
C SER A 225 3.82 10.95 -37.01
N ALA A 226 3.47 11.33 -35.78
CA ALA A 226 2.24 12.07 -35.48
C ALA A 226 2.47 13.22 -34.51
N VAL A 227 1.72 14.30 -34.73
CA VAL A 227 1.73 15.52 -33.90
C VAL A 227 0.37 15.69 -33.24
N CYS A 228 0.39 16.00 -31.94
CA CYS A 228 -0.74 16.58 -31.22
C CYS A 228 -0.67 18.11 -31.37
N GLU A 229 -1.71 18.72 -31.92
CA GLU A 229 -1.85 20.18 -32.00
C GLU A 229 -3.09 20.68 -31.23
N ILE A 230 -3.02 21.93 -30.80
CA ILE A 230 -4.12 22.65 -30.17
C ILE A 230 -4.11 24.10 -30.67
N ASP A 231 -5.26 24.57 -31.18
CA ASP A 231 -5.42 25.87 -31.86
C ASP A 231 -4.35 26.19 -32.94
N GLY A 232 -3.78 25.15 -33.56
CA GLY A 232 -2.73 25.24 -34.58
C GLY A 232 -1.28 25.27 -34.05
N VAL A 233 -1.07 25.11 -32.74
CA VAL A 233 0.25 24.99 -32.10
C VAL A 233 0.55 23.53 -31.76
N SER A 234 1.73 23.04 -32.11
CA SER A 234 2.16 21.68 -31.76
C SER A 234 2.47 21.58 -30.25
N VAL A 235 1.92 20.58 -29.56
CA VAL A 235 2.06 20.38 -28.10
C VAL A 235 2.52 18.96 -27.71
N GLY A 236 2.69 18.07 -28.68
CA GLY A 236 3.29 16.75 -28.48
C GLY A 236 3.58 16.02 -29.79
N PHE A 237 4.44 15.01 -29.72
CA PHE A 237 4.93 14.22 -30.86
C PHE A 237 5.04 12.74 -30.47
N THR A 238 4.79 11.85 -31.43
CA THR A 238 5.05 10.40 -31.30
C THR A 238 5.52 9.78 -32.61
N SER A 239 6.47 8.85 -32.52
CA SER A 239 6.93 7.99 -33.64
C SER A 239 6.60 6.54 -33.32
N VAL A 240 6.02 5.83 -34.29
CA VAL A 240 5.48 4.48 -34.12
C VAL A 240 5.87 3.57 -35.29
N THR A 241 6.18 2.31 -35.01
CA THR A 241 6.70 1.35 -35.98
C THR A 241 6.06 -0.04 -35.88
N ALA A 242 5.83 -0.71 -37.00
CA ALA A 242 5.53 -2.14 -37.05
C ALA A 242 6.80 -3.03 -36.94
N GLU A 243 8.01 -2.47 -37.07
CA GLU A 243 9.28 -3.19 -36.95
C GLU A 243 9.61 -3.52 -35.49
N VAL A 244 9.02 -4.60 -34.96
CA VAL A 244 9.21 -5.04 -33.56
C VAL A 244 9.95 -6.38 -33.49
N ASP A 245 11.07 -6.42 -32.75
CA ASP A 245 11.80 -7.66 -32.43
C ASP A 245 11.03 -8.48 -31.37
N LEU A 246 9.96 -9.16 -31.82
CA LEU A 246 9.12 -9.99 -30.96
C LEU A 246 9.89 -11.15 -30.32
N LYS A 247 10.98 -11.64 -30.93
CA LYS A 247 11.79 -12.73 -30.36
C LYS A 247 12.47 -12.26 -29.08
N LYS A 248 13.19 -11.14 -29.15
CA LYS A 248 13.83 -10.50 -27.98
C LYS A 248 12.84 -10.05 -26.90
N LEU A 249 11.61 -9.69 -27.25
CA LEU A 249 10.56 -9.42 -26.27
C LEU A 249 10.09 -10.69 -25.55
N ASN A 250 9.85 -11.78 -26.27
CA ASN A 250 9.45 -13.08 -25.68
C ASN A 250 10.56 -13.70 -24.81
N ASP A 251 11.82 -13.52 -25.20
CA ASP A 251 12.99 -13.92 -24.40
C ASP A 251 13.10 -13.11 -23.09
N GLY A 252 12.65 -11.85 -23.08
CA GLY A 252 12.82 -10.90 -21.98
C GLY A 252 11.63 -10.73 -21.03
N PHE A 253 10.40 -11.01 -21.48
CA PHE A 253 9.15 -10.74 -20.75
C PHE A 253 8.15 -11.89 -20.88
N ASP A 254 7.23 -12.03 -19.92
CA ASP A 254 6.20 -13.06 -20.00
C ASP A 254 4.98 -12.64 -20.83
N LEU A 255 5.08 -12.90 -22.13
CA LEU A 255 4.03 -12.62 -23.12
C LEU A 255 3.09 -13.81 -23.40
N SER A 256 3.07 -14.81 -22.51
CA SER A 256 2.21 -16.01 -22.62
C SER A 256 0.72 -15.65 -22.76
N ASP A 257 0.22 -14.78 -21.90
CA ASP A 257 -1.15 -14.22 -21.92
C ASP A 257 -1.54 -13.50 -23.23
N PHE A 258 -0.56 -13.14 -24.07
CA PHE A 258 -0.74 -12.38 -25.30
C PHE A 258 -0.34 -13.18 -26.56
N ASN A 259 -0.25 -14.52 -26.46
CA ASN A 259 0.24 -15.40 -27.53
C ASN A 259 1.60 -14.96 -28.12
N GLY A 260 2.48 -14.39 -27.27
CA GLY A 260 3.77 -13.86 -27.68
C GLY A 260 3.71 -12.62 -28.59
N LEU A 261 2.56 -11.93 -28.67
CA LEU A 261 2.25 -10.82 -29.59
C LEU A 261 2.17 -11.22 -31.07
N TYR A 262 1.97 -12.51 -31.36
CA TYR A 262 1.66 -13.01 -32.71
C TYR A 262 0.15 -13.19 -32.90
N LYS A 263 -0.30 -13.26 -34.16
CA LYS A 263 -1.68 -13.63 -34.47
C LYS A 263 -1.91 -15.10 -34.11
N ALA A 264 -3.05 -15.38 -33.48
CA ALA A 264 -3.49 -16.75 -33.27
C ALA A 264 -3.66 -17.44 -34.65
N ALA A 265 -3.10 -18.63 -34.81
CA ALA A 265 -3.31 -19.41 -36.02
C ALA A 265 -4.80 -19.74 -36.14
N ALA A 266 -5.42 -19.34 -37.26
CA ALA A 266 -6.85 -19.54 -37.46
C ALA A 266 -7.19 -21.03 -37.37
N SER A 267 -8.05 -21.38 -36.40
CA SER A 267 -8.50 -22.76 -36.20
C SER A 267 -9.34 -23.19 -37.39
N THR A 268 -8.80 -24.07 -38.24
CA THR A 268 -9.52 -24.67 -39.36
C THR A 268 -10.84 -25.27 -38.88
N ASP A 269 -11.94 -24.99 -39.59
CA ASP A 269 -13.29 -25.42 -39.19
C ASP A 269 -13.35 -26.93 -38.89
N PRO A 270 -13.99 -27.34 -37.78
CA PRO A 270 -14.30 -28.74 -37.52
C PRO A 270 -15.38 -29.23 -38.49
N GLY A 271 -14.94 -29.78 -39.62
CA GLY A 271 -15.80 -30.49 -40.57
C GLY A 271 -16.62 -31.60 -39.89
N PRO A 272 -17.82 -31.93 -40.41
CA PRO A 272 -18.80 -32.74 -39.69
C PRO A 272 -18.32 -34.17 -39.42
N ALA A 273 -18.79 -34.72 -38.29
CA ALA A 273 -18.30 -35.96 -37.69
C ALA A 273 -18.36 -37.19 -38.64
N GLY A 274 -17.29 -37.99 -38.62
CA GLY A 274 -17.17 -39.24 -39.37
C GLY A 274 -16.22 -40.24 -38.71
N GLU A 275 -16.82 -41.27 -38.09
CA GLU A 275 -16.27 -42.59 -37.73
C GLU A 275 -15.11 -42.70 -36.71
N GLU A 276 -15.31 -43.57 -35.71
CA GLU A 276 -14.29 -43.99 -34.74
C GLU A 276 -13.23 -44.92 -35.37
N PRO A 277 -11.99 -44.90 -34.86
CA PRO A 277 -11.18 -46.12 -34.77
C PRO A 277 -10.87 -46.50 -33.31
N ARG A 278 -11.20 -47.75 -32.99
CA ARG A 278 -11.03 -48.42 -31.69
C ARG A 278 -9.64 -48.29 -31.06
N GLN A 279 -9.62 -48.35 -29.74
CA GLN A 279 -8.44 -48.57 -28.90
C GLN A 279 -7.58 -49.76 -29.39
N THR A 280 -6.25 -49.62 -29.32
CA THR A 280 -5.35 -50.75 -29.04
C THR A 280 -4.14 -50.22 -28.26
N GLN A 281 -3.86 -50.81 -27.10
CA GLN A 281 -2.68 -50.47 -26.30
C GLN A 281 -1.45 -51.20 -26.86
N THR A 282 -0.32 -50.52 -27.00
CA THR A 282 1.00 -51.17 -26.94
C THR A 282 2.06 -50.17 -26.50
N SER A 283 2.90 -50.57 -25.56
CA SER A 283 3.96 -49.73 -24.99
C SER A 283 5.31 -50.01 -25.64
N THR A 284 6.04 -48.97 -26.03
CA THR A 284 7.52 -49.03 -26.07
C THR A 284 8.09 -47.62 -25.97
N SER A 285 9.10 -47.45 -25.13
CA SER A 285 9.83 -46.19 -24.95
C SER A 285 11.09 -46.16 -25.82
N GLN A 286 11.25 -45.13 -26.63
CA GLN A 286 12.54 -44.72 -27.18
C GLN A 286 12.69 -43.20 -27.13
N GLN A 287 13.88 -42.73 -26.74
CA GLN A 287 14.21 -41.32 -26.72
C GLN A 287 14.50 -40.86 -28.16
N GLY A 288 13.63 -40.01 -28.71
CA GLY A 288 13.84 -39.33 -29.98
C GLY A 288 14.11 -37.85 -29.75
N THR A 289 15.29 -37.37 -30.12
CA THR A 289 15.66 -35.95 -30.06
C THR A 289 14.71 -35.13 -30.96
N ARG A 290 13.89 -34.25 -30.39
CA ARG A 290 13.14 -33.27 -31.18
C ARG A 290 14.11 -32.26 -31.79
N SER A 291 14.47 -32.47 -33.05
CA SER A 291 15.17 -31.49 -33.88
C SER A 291 14.29 -30.24 -34.07
N ALA A 292 14.90 -29.06 -34.01
CA ALA A 292 14.25 -27.83 -34.43
C ALA A 292 13.96 -27.88 -35.95
N GLY A 293 12.82 -27.35 -36.39
CA GLY A 293 12.47 -27.33 -37.81
C GLY A 293 10.99 -27.28 -38.19
N GLU A 294 10.10 -26.71 -37.37
CA GLU A 294 8.74 -26.34 -37.80
C GLU A 294 8.57 -24.82 -37.65
N GLU A 295 9.02 -24.07 -38.66
CA GLU A 295 8.76 -22.64 -38.77
C GLU A 295 7.31 -22.41 -39.21
N PHE A 296 6.39 -22.47 -38.26
CA PHE A 296 5.07 -21.86 -38.43
C PHE A 296 5.28 -20.36 -38.65
N SER A 297 4.80 -19.84 -39.79
CA SER A 297 4.84 -18.42 -40.13
C SER A 297 3.83 -17.64 -39.29
N GLN A 298 4.14 -17.44 -38.01
CA GLN A 298 3.36 -16.63 -37.10
C GLN A 298 3.46 -15.16 -37.51
N GLU A 299 2.36 -14.60 -38.02
CA GLU A 299 2.30 -13.17 -38.36
C GLU A 299 2.43 -12.32 -37.08
N PRO A 300 3.26 -11.25 -37.08
CA PRO A 300 3.31 -10.31 -35.97
C PRO A 300 1.96 -9.59 -35.84
N ASN A 301 1.54 -9.32 -34.60
CA ASN A 301 0.29 -8.62 -34.30
C ASN A 301 0.49 -7.31 -33.49
N ALA A 302 1.72 -6.78 -33.47
CA ALA A 302 2.10 -5.64 -32.65
C ALA A 302 2.88 -4.56 -33.41
N PHE A 303 2.66 -3.31 -33.03
CA PHE A 303 3.51 -2.16 -33.34
C PHE A 303 4.05 -1.55 -32.04
N CYS A 304 5.12 -0.76 -32.12
CA CYS A 304 5.81 -0.17 -30.97
C CYS A 304 5.86 1.36 -31.05
N ILE A 305 5.67 2.04 -29.91
CA ILE A 305 6.00 3.46 -29.72
C ILE A 305 7.52 3.57 -29.53
N GLN A 306 8.22 4.12 -30.52
CA GLN A 306 9.67 4.34 -30.48
C GLN A 306 10.02 5.56 -29.63
N LEU A 307 9.19 6.60 -29.71
CA LEU A 307 9.44 7.93 -29.15
C LEU A 307 8.08 8.58 -28.84
N PHE A 308 7.94 9.18 -27.66
CA PHE A 308 6.75 9.93 -27.24
C PHE A 308 7.19 11.12 -26.38
N ILE A 309 6.71 12.33 -26.73
CA ILE A 309 6.98 13.59 -26.01
C ILE A 309 5.71 14.45 -26.01
N MET A 310 5.46 15.16 -24.91
CA MET A 310 4.33 16.08 -24.77
C MET A 310 4.65 17.19 -23.75
N ASP A 311 4.19 18.41 -23.99
CA ASP A 311 4.26 19.51 -23.01
C ASP A 311 3.48 19.10 -21.74
N LYS A 312 4.11 19.24 -20.57
CA LYS A 312 3.57 18.89 -19.25
C LYS A 312 2.19 19.49 -18.95
N LYS A 313 1.81 20.60 -19.60
CA LYS A 313 0.46 21.18 -19.51
C LYS A 313 -0.63 20.26 -20.07
N TYR A 314 -0.29 19.44 -21.06
CA TYR A 314 -1.20 18.60 -21.83
C TYR A 314 -0.95 17.09 -21.64
N GLU A 315 0.03 16.69 -20.83
CA GLU A 315 0.43 15.28 -20.61
C GLU A 315 -0.73 14.35 -20.22
N MET A 316 -1.73 14.88 -19.48
CA MET A 316 -2.97 14.17 -19.08
C MET A 316 -4.00 14.02 -20.24
N ARG A 317 -3.71 14.51 -21.44
CA ARG A 317 -4.44 14.25 -22.69
C ARG A 317 -3.70 13.29 -23.62
N SER A 318 -2.54 12.77 -23.22
CA SER A 318 -1.72 11.85 -24.04
C SER A 318 -2.51 10.62 -24.56
N VAL A 319 -3.49 10.15 -23.79
CA VAL A 319 -4.43 9.08 -24.17
C VAL A 319 -5.20 9.35 -25.48
N ASP A 320 -5.38 10.62 -25.89
CA ASP A 320 -5.97 10.97 -27.21
C ASP A 320 -5.18 10.40 -28.41
N LEU A 321 -3.90 10.06 -28.23
CA LEU A 321 -3.07 9.41 -29.25
C LEU A 321 -3.50 7.96 -29.55
N ILE A 322 -3.95 7.21 -28.54
CA ILE A 322 -4.11 5.75 -28.67
C ILE A 322 -5.12 5.39 -29.78
N PRO A 323 -6.33 6.00 -29.86
CA PRO A 323 -7.27 5.73 -30.96
C PRO A 323 -6.75 6.16 -32.34
N TYR A 324 -5.88 7.16 -32.41
CA TYR A 324 -5.27 7.61 -33.67
C TYR A 324 -4.23 6.60 -34.18
N VAL A 325 -3.34 6.12 -33.30
CA VAL A 325 -2.30 5.16 -33.70
C VAL A 325 -2.90 3.81 -34.13
N PHE A 326 -3.90 3.30 -33.41
CA PHE A 326 -4.63 2.08 -33.83
C PHE A 326 -5.44 2.24 -35.13
N LYS A 327 -5.67 3.47 -35.61
CA LYS A 327 -6.28 3.76 -36.91
C LYS A 327 -5.25 3.69 -38.05
N LEU A 328 -3.97 3.99 -37.79
CA LEU A 328 -2.88 3.82 -38.77
C LEU A 328 -2.65 2.32 -39.01
N PHE A 329 -2.40 1.56 -37.94
CA PHE A 329 -2.14 0.13 -38.00
C PHE A 329 -3.41 -0.73 -37.90
N SER A 330 -4.37 -0.56 -38.83
CA SER A 330 -5.70 -1.17 -38.73
C SER A 330 -5.73 -2.71 -38.64
N LEU A 331 -4.64 -3.40 -39.00
CA LEU A 331 -4.51 -4.87 -39.02
C LEU A 331 -3.73 -5.46 -37.83
N LEU A 332 -3.31 -4.63 -36.86
CA LEU A 332 -2.55 -5.04 -35.67
C LEU A 332 -3.36 -4.78 -34.40
N ASP A 333 -3.39 -5.74 -33.46
CA ASP A 333 -4.17 -5.63 -32.22
C ASP A 333 -3.38 -5.09 -31.03
N PHE A 334 -2.05 -5.11 -31.06
CA PHE A 334 -1.22 -4.70 -29.93
C PHE A 334 -0.41 -3.42 -30.19
N CYS A 335 -0.47 -2.49 -29.24
CA CYS A 335 0.49 -1.39 -29.10
C CYS A 335 1.47 -1.75 -27.99
N VAL A 336 2.76 -1.67 -28.28
CA VAL A 336 3.86 -1.90 -27.35
C VAL A 336 4.53 -0.56 -27.02
N PHE A 337 4.98 -0.39 -25.78
CA PHE A 337 5.85 0.71 -25.39
C PHE A 337 6.89 0.21 -24.40
N THR A 338 8.18 0.40 -24.72
CA THR A 338 9.30 0.01 -23.86
C THR A 338 9.96 1.23 -23.23
N VAL A 339 10.04 1.26 -21.90
CA VAL A 339 10.42 2.45 -21.13
C VAL A 339 11.56 2.09 -20.15
N PRO A 340 12.65 2.88 -20.03
CA PRO A 340 13.73 2.59 -19.09
C PRO A 340 13.25 2.44 -17.65
N SER A 341 13.78 1.47 -16.88
CA SER A 341 13.31 1.15 -15.52
C SER A 341 13.53 2.26 -14.48
N LEU A 342 14.21 3.36 -14.85
CA LEU A 342 14.54 4.51 -14.00
C LEU A 342 13.95 5.84 -14.50
N SER A 343 13.23 5.87 -15.62
CA SER A 343 12.42 7.04 -15.99
C SER A 343 11.11 7.06 -15.21
N ALA A 344 10.59 8.26 -14.92
CA ALA A 344 9.24 8.42 -14.39
C ALA A 344 8.21 7.94 -15.43
N GLU A 345 7.16 7.27 -14.99
CA GLU A 345 6.05 6.90 -15.86
C GLU A 345 5.27 8.14 -16.30
N CYS A 346 5.03 8.28 -17.61
CA CYS A 346 4.15 9.31 -18.13
C CYS A 346 2.68 8.87 -18.03
N PRO A 347 1.70 9.80 -17.97
CA PRO A 347 0.27 9.47 -17.83
C PRO A 347 -0.27 8.48 -18.87
N LEU A 348 0.32 8.44 -20.07
CA LEU A 348 -0.04 7.50 -21.14
C LEU A 348 0.04 6.04 -20.68
N LEU A 349 1.04 5.71 -19.84
CA LEU A 349 1.26 4.35 -19.36
C LEU A 349 0.18 3.86 -18.40
N GLN A 350 -0.61 4.76 -17.80
CA GLN A 350 -1.71 4.38 -16.90
C GLN A 350 -2.83 3.64 -17.63
N SER A 351 -2.92 3.77 -18.96
CA SER A 351 -3.84 2.99 -19.81
C SER A 351 -3.26 1.63 -20.26
N PHE A 352 -1.94 1.41 -20.13
CA PHE A 352 -1.27 0.20 -20.60
C PHE A 352 -1.12 -0.82 -19.46
N LEU A 353 -1.07 -2.11 -19.80
CA LEU A 353 -0.67 -3.15 -18.86
C LEU A 353 0.86 -3.32 -18.90
N ARG A 354 1.52 -3.15 -17.76
CA ARG A 354 2.92 -3.56 -17.56
C ARG A 354 3.01 -5.08 -17.64
N VAL A 355 3.95 -5.60 -18.43
CA VAL A 355 4.26 -7.03 -18.54
C VAL A 355 5.45 -7.37 -17.62
N ALA A 356 5.34 -8.46 -16.87
CA ALA A 356 6.40 -8.90 -15.97
C ALA A 356 7.67 -9.34 -16.76
N PRO A 357 8.87 -8.89 -16.36
CA PRO A 357 10.12 -9.40 -16.93
C PRO A 357 10.36 -10.86 -16.50
N ARG A 358 10.94 -11.68 -17.38
CA ARG A 358 11.36 -13.04 -17.00
C ARG A 358 12.52 -12.99 -16.00
N ALA A 359 12.61 -13.97 -15.11
CA ALA A 359 13.63 -14.00 -14.04
C ALA A 359 15.09 -13.95 -14.54
N ASN A 360 15.34 -14.42 -15.75
CA ASN A 360 16.63 -14.40 -16.45
C ASN A 360 16.84 -13.15 -17.34
N SER A 361 15.90 -12.20 -17.36
CA SER A 361 15.94 -11.03 -18.23
C SER A 361 17.06 -10.07 -17.84
N SER A 362 17.89 -9.72 -18.84
CA SER A 362 18.99 -8.77 -18.69
C SER A 362 18.65 -7.36 -19.17
N LEU A 363 17.40 -7.14 -19.56
CA LEU A 363 16.92 -5.85 -20.06
C LEU A 363 16.88 -4.79 -18.95
N VAL A 364 17.00 -3.53 -19.34
CA VAL A 364 16.97 -2.34 -18.44
C VAL A 364 15.75 -1.46 -18.76
N HIS A 365 14.74 -2.06 -19.38
CA HIS A 365 13.48 -1.45 -19.77
C HIS A 365 12.35 -2.30 -19.21
N GLU A 366 11.27 -1.65 -18.84
CA GLU A 366 9.96 -2.26 -18.61
C GLU A 366 9.21 -2.35 -19.95
N LEU A 367 8.31 -3.33 -20.06
CA LEU A 367 7.45 -3.53 -21.22
C LEU A 367 6.01 -3.19 -20.85
N TYR A 368 5.38 -2.34 -21.65
CA TYR A 368 3.96 -2.01 -21.54
C TYR A 368 3.23 -2.42 -22.81
N VAL A 369 2.06 -3.02 -22.66
CA VAL A 369 1.22 -3.53 -23.75
C VAL A 369 -0.19 -2.97 -23.61
N PHE A 370 -0.76 -2.50 -24.72
CA PHE A 370 -2.16 -2.11 -24.85
C PHE A 370 -2.80 -2.93 -25.97
N HIS A 371 -3.95 -3.54 -25.71
CA HIS A 371 -4.71 -4.31 -26.69
C HIS A 371 -5.85 -3.46 -27.29
N ARG A 372 -6.03 -3.47 -28.62
CA ARG A 372 -7.02 -2.68 -29.38
C ARG A 372 -8.42 -2.68 -28.76
N VAL A 373 -8.88 -3.83 -28.27
CA VAL A 373 -10.21 -3.98 -27.64
C VAL A 373 -10.36 -3.18 -26.34
N GLY A 374 -9.27 -2.80 -25.66
CA GLY A 374 -9.28 -1.85 -24.54
C GLY A 374 -9.74 -0.43 -24.91
N LEU A 375 -9.90 -0.11 -26.21
CA LEU A 375 -10.59 1.10 -26.66
C LEU A 375 -12.13 0.99 -26.62
N ARG A 376 -12.70 -0.19 -26.39
CA ARG A 376 -14.15 -0.38 -26.25
C ARG A 376 -14.60 -0.06 -24.82
N PRO A 377 -15.78 0.54 -24.63
CA PRO A 377 -16.34 0.71 -23.29
C PRO A 377 -16.64 -0.66 -22.67
N VAL A 378 -16.13 -0.88 -21.46
CA VAL A 378 -16.47 -2.04 -20.62
C VAL A 378 -17.58 -1.61 -19.66
N GLY A 379 -18.67 -2.37 -19.61
CA GLY A 379 -19.76 -2.17 -18.64
C GLY A 379 -19.66 -3.15 -17.48
N VAL A 380 -20.05 -2.73 -16.28
CA VAL A 380 -20.14 -3.61 -15.09
C VAL A 380 -21.60 -3.73 -14.68
N ARG A 381 -22.06 -4.95 -14.41
CA ARG A 381 -23.43 -5.23 -13.92
C ARG A 381 -23.47 -6.42 -12.96
N PRO A 382 -24.55 -6.60 -12.18
CA PRO A 382 -24.79 -7.86 -11.47
C PRO A 382 -24.79 -9.06 -12.43
N ALA A 383 -24.25 -10.19 -11.95
CA ALA A 383 -24.21 -11.44 -12.70
C ALA A 383 -25.60 -12.10 -12.74
N VAL A 384 -25.92 -12.75 -13.86
CA VAL A 384 -27.18 -13.49 -14.09
C VAL A 384 -26.87 -14.94 -14.50
N PRO A 385 -27.75 -15.92 -14.27
CA PRO A 385 -27.46 -17.33 -14.55
C PRO A 385 -27.04 -17.64 -16.00
N ALA A 386 -27.42 -16.80 -16.97
CA ALA A 386 -26.97 -16.91 -18.35
C ALA A 386 -25.46 -16.64 -18.56
N ASP A 387 -24.80 -15.95 -17.63
CA ASP A 387 -23.36 -15.66 -17.68
C ASP A 387 -22.51 -16.90 -17.33
N ARG A 388 -23.09 -17.90 -16.64
CA ARG A 388 -22.39 -19.07 -16.08
C ARG A 388 -21.51 -19.83 -17.10
N PRO A 389 -21.91 -20.05 -18.37
CA PRO A 389 -21.03 -20.69 -19.35
C PRO A 389 -19.86 -19.81 -19.77
N ALA A 390 -20.09 -18.49 -19.94
CA ALA A 390 -19.06 -17.55 -20.34
C ALA A 390 -18.00 -17.36 -19.23
N VAL A 391 -18.45 -17.23 -17.98
CA VAL A 391 -17.54 -17.23 -16.82
C VAL A 391 -16.78 -18.55 -16.73
N SER A 392 -17.42 -19.70 -16.97
CA SER A 392 -16.75 -21.01 -16.95
C SER A 392 -15.65 -21.17 -18.01
N ALA A 393 -15.76 -20.46 -19.15
CA ALA A 393 -14.70 -20.40 -20.15
C ALA A 393 -13.59 -19.41 -19.76
N LEU A 394 -13.97 -18.24 -19.24
CA LEU A 394 -13.02 -17.21 -18.77
C LEU A 394 -12.08 -17.69 -17.66
N VAL A 395 -12.56 -18.56 -16.77
CA VAL A 395 -11.78 -19.08 -15.63
C VAL A 395 -11.09 -20.43 -15.92
N GLN A 396 -11.16 -20.93 -17.16
CA GLN A 396 -10.69 -22.27 -17.50
C GLN A 396 -9.17 -22.39 -17.32
N GLY A 397 -8.75 -23.33 -16.45
CA GLY A 397 -7.33 -23.59 -16.16
C GLY A 397 -6.72 -22.70 -15.07
N LEU A 398 -7.49 -21.77 -14.48
CA LEU A 398 -7.02 -20.94 -13.38
C LEU A 398 -7.03 -21.69 -12.03
N PRO A 399 -6.09 -21.41 -11.12
CA PRO A 399 -6.12 -21.97 -9.76
C PRO A 399 -7.38 -21.48 -9.02
N LEU A 400 -8.02 -22.39 -8.27
CA LEU A 400 -9.29 -22.15 -7.55
C LEU A 400 -10.50 -21.81 -8.45
N SER A 401 -10.44 -22.10 -9.76
CA SER A 401 -11.57 -21.90 -10.69
C SER A 401 -12.83 -22.66 -10.26
N GLU A 402 -12.70 -23.85 -9.70
CA GLU A 402 -13.83 -24.66 -9.22
C GLU A 402 -14.55 -23.95 -8.06
N SER A 403 -13.83 -23.48 -7.05
CA SER A 403 -14.40 -22.71 -5.92
C SER A 403 -15.04 -21.38 -6.35
N LEU A 404 -14.52 -20.73 -7.41
CA LEU A 404 -15.16 -19.55 -8.00
C LEU A 404 -16.53 -19.90 -8.58
N LEU A 405 -16.62 -21.01 -9.30
CA LEU A 405 -17.86 -21.45 -9.94
C LEU A 405 -18.87 -22.01 -8.93
N GLU A 406 -18.41 -22.67 -7.85
CA GLU A 406 -19.25 -23.08 -6.72
C GLU A 406 -19.87 -21.87 -6.01
N ASP A 407 -19.07 -20.85 -5.62
CA ASP A 407 -19.59 -19.63 -5.01
C ASP A 407 -20.53 -18.86 -5.97
N LEU A 408 -20.28 -18.92 -7.28
CA LEU A 408 -21.15 -18.32 -8.29
C LEU A 408 -22.50 -19.04 -8.43
N ASP A 409 -22.51 -20.37 -8.37
CA ASP A 409 -23.73 -21.16 -8.40
C ASP A 409 -24.54 -20.97 -7.10
N CYS A 410 -23.89 -20.93 -5.94
CA CYS A 410 -24.53 -20.52 -4.67
C CYS A 410 -25.13 -19.10 -4.77
N PHE A 411 -24.45 -18.15 -5.41
CA PHE A 411 -25.02 -16.81 -5.66
C PHE A 411 -26.27 -16.83 -6.55
N TYR A 412 -26.42 -17.81 -7.46
CA TYR A 412 -27.65 -17.95 -8.25
C TYR A 412 -28.77 -18.70 -7.51
N GLU A 413 -28.44 -19.69 -6.69
CA GLU A 413 -29.43 -20.54 -6.00
C GLU A 413 -29.93 -19.95 -4.66
N SER A 414 -29.02 -19.53 -3.78
CA SER A 414 -29.32 -19.12 -2.39
C SER A 414 -29.05 -17.65 -2.09
N ARG A 415 -28.19 -16.99 -2.88
CA ARG A 415 -27.57 -15.68 -2.56
C ARG A 415 -26.68 -15.70 -1.30
N THR A 416 -26.32 -16.88 -0.78
CA THR A 416 -25.44 -17.04 0.39
C THR A 416 -24.37 -18.09 0.13
N ASP A 417 -23.19 -17.90 0.71
CA ASP A 417 -22.15 -18.93 0.69
C ASP A 417 -22.48 -20.09 1.66
N PRO A 418 -21.66 -21.16 1.70
CA PRO A 418 -21.86 -22.28 2.64
C PRO A 418 -21.76 -21.90 4.14
N ASP A 419 -21.14 -20.76 4.47
CA ASP A 419 -21.09 -20.21 5.83
C ASP A 419 -22.41 -19.49 6.19
N GLY A 420 -23.29 -19.24 5.22
CA GLY A 420 -24.55 -18.51 5.36
C GLY A 420 -24.43 -16.99 5.19
N LEU A 421 -23.29 -16.48 4.74
CA LEU A 421 -23.03 -15.06 4.53
C LEU A 421 -23.55 -14.61 3.16
N GLN A 422 -24.05 -13.38 3.04
CA GLN A 422 -24.57 -12.89 1.75
C GLN A 422 -23.46 -12.79 0.69
N LEU A 423 -23.71 -13.37 -0.48
CA LEU A 423 -22.88 -13.26 -1.68
C LEU A 423 -23.43 -12.20 -2.64
N GLN A 424 -22.53 -11.49 -3.31
CA GLN A 424 -22.86 -10.64 -4.47
C GLN A 424 -21.83 -10.86 -5.58
N ALA A 425 -22.29 -11.21 -6.78
CA ALA A 425 -21.44 -11.37 -7.95
C ALA A 425 -21.79 -10.40 -9.08
N PHE A 426 -20.76 -9.93 -9.75
CA PHE A 426 -20.79 -8.94 -10.83
C PHE A 426 -19.97 -9.44 -12.02
N VAL A 427 -20.38 -9.10 -13.23
CA VAL A 427 -19.60 -9.34 -14.45
C VAL A 427 -19.22 -8.02 -15.11
N ALA A 428 -18.00 -7.99 -15.64
CA ALA A 428 -17.54 -6.99 -16.59
C ALA A 428 -17.77 -7.53 -18.01
N GLN A 429 -18.43 -6.75 -18.86
CA GLN A 429 -18.75 -7.15 -20.23
C GLN A 429 -18.35 -6.08 -21.25
N VAL A 430 -18.01 -6.53 -22.46
CA VAL A 430 -17.80 -5.68 -23.64
C VAL A 430 -18.79 -6.13 -24.70
N ASP A 431 -19.64 -5.21 -25.15
CA ASP A 431 -20.80 -5.48 -26.01
C ASP A 431 -21.75 -6.55 -25.40
N VAL A 432 -21.48 -7.83 -25.64
CA VAL A 432 -22.22 -8.99 -25.09
C VAL A 432 -21.27 -10.04 -24.46
N GLU A 433 -19.95 -9.89 -24.61
CA GLU A 433 -18.95 -10.86 -24.15
C GLU A 433 -18.54 -10.56 -22.70
N VAL A 434 -18.51 -11.60 -21.84
CA VAL A 434 -18.06 -11.47 -20.44
C VAL A 434 -16.53 -11.54 -20.41
N VAL A 435 -15.89 -10.43 -20.01
CA VAL A 435 -14.43 -10.26 -19.97
C VAL A 435 -13.87 -10.29 -18.54
N GLY A 436 -14.74 -10.23 -17.53
CA GLY A 436 -14.37 -10.29 -16.11
C GLY A 436 -15.52 -10.71 -15.20
N VAL A 437 -15.18 -11.23 -14.02
CA VAL A 437 -16.10 -11.58 -12.93
C VAL A 437 -15.52 -11.18 -11.58
N VAL A 438 -16.36 -10.63 -10.71
CA VAL A 438 -16.02 -10.28 -9.32
C VAL A 438 -17.09 -10.86 -8.40
N ILE A 439 -16.66 -11.63 -7.39
CA ILE A 439 -17.52 -12.15 -6.33
C ILE A 439 -17.06 -11.55 -5.01
N ILE A 440 -17.98 -10.94 -4.27
CA ILE A 440 -17.77 -10.45 -2.91
C ILE A 440 -18.72 -11.15 -1.95
N ARG A 441 -18.33 -11.24 -0.68
CA ARG A 441 -19.19 -11.69 0.43
C ARG A 441 -19.17 -10.68 1.57
N GLU A 442 -20.11 -10.73 2.49
CA GLU A 442 -20.07 -9.88 3.69
C GLU A 442 -18.87 -10.20 4.59
N GLU A 443 -18.38 -9.21 5.34
CA GLU A 443 -17.18 -9.36 6.19
C GLU A 443 -17.55 -9.37 7.69
N PRO A 444 -17.95 -10.53 8.26
CA PRO A 444 -18.42 -10.62 9.64
C PRO A 444 -17.31 -10.38 10.68
N ASP A 445 -16.05 -10.59 10.31
CA ASP A 445 -14.89 -10.45 11.20
C ASP A 445 -14.43 -8.99 11.33
N ILE A 446 -15.27 -8.00 10.99
CA ILE A 446 -14.86 -6.60 10.96
C ILE A 446 -14.35 -6.09 12.33
N GLU A 447 -14.87 -6.60 13.45
CA GLU A 447 -14.33 -6.37 14.80
C GLU A 447 -12.90 -6.90 14.96
N PHE A 448 -12.66 -8.14 14.52
CA PHE A 448 -11.34 -8.78 14.51
C PHE A 448 -10.37 -8.01 13.65
N ILE A 449 -10.77 -7.64 12.42
CA ILE A 449 -9.96 -6.88 11.46
C ILE A 449 -9.59 -5.51 12.02
N ARG A 450 -10.55 -4.79 12.63
CA ARG A 450 -10.29 -3.49 13.27
C ARG A 450 -9.28 -3.61 14.41
N ALA A 451 -9.39 -4.65 15.24
CA ALA A 451 -8.43 -4.91 16.32
C ALA A 451 -7.04 -5.35 15.81
N HIS A 452 -6.99 -6.13 14.73
CA HIS A 452 -5.76 -6.75 14.22
C HIS A 452 -5.02 -5.96 13.14
N TYR A 453 -5.63 -4.97 12.48
CA TYR A 453 -5.02 -4.22 11.39
C TYR A 453 -5.31 -2.72 11.51
N ASN A 454 -4.38 -1.89 11.04
CA ASN A 454 -4.48 -0.43 11.10
C ASN A 454 -5.40 0.15 10.01
N ILE A 455 -6.62 -0.38 9.87
CA ILE A 455 -7.62 0.11 8.89
C ILE A 455 -8.00 1.58 9.16
N GLU A 456 -7.94 2.01 10.42
CA GLU A 456 -8.24 3.39 10.86
C GLU A 456 -7.21 4.43 10.38
N ASN A 457 -6.11 3.99 9.74
CA ASN A 457 -5.20 4.89 9.03
C ASN A 457 -5.70 5.27 7.62
N PHE A 458 -6.74 4.60 7.12
CA PHE A 458 -7.23 4.71 5.74
C PHE A 458 -8.72 5.01 5.64
N ILE A 459 -9.50 4.66 6.68
CA ILE A 459 -10.94 4.93 6.78
C ILE A 459 -11.35 5.38 8.19
N TYR A 460 -12.28 6.31 8.29
CA TYR A 460 -12.94 6.68 9.55
C TYR A 460 -14.01 5.66 9.90
N PHE A 461 -13.60 4.55 10.53
CA PHE A 461 -14.45 3.39 10.86
C PHE A 461 -15.87 3.73 11.36
N SER A 462 -16.02 4.75 12.23
CA SER A 462 -17.32 5.18 12.77
C SER A 462 -18.32 5.75 11.74
N HIS A 463 -17.87 6.09 10.53
CA HIS A 463 -18.71 6.53 9.43
C HIS A 463 -19.13 5.40 8.47
N HIS A 464 -18.76 4.15 8.76
CA HIS A 464 -19.14 2.98 7.97
C HIS A 464 -20.00 2.04 8.83
N ARG A 465 -21.17 1.65 8.33
CA ARG A 465 -22.00 0.61 8.96
C ARG A 465 -21.35 -0.75 8.74
N SER A 466 -21.63 -1.71 9.62
CA SER A 466 -21.16 -3.10 9.47
C SER A 466 -21.49 -3.69 8.10
N GLU A 467 -22.67 -3.37 7.57
CA GLU A 467 -23.15 -3.75 6.24
C GLU A 467 -22.32 -3.15 5.09
N GLU A 468 -21.62 -2.03 5.27
CA GLU A 468 -20.84 -1.43 4.17
C GLU A 468 -19.46 -2.09 3.97
N HIS A 469 -19.12 -3.07 4.82
CA HIS A 469 -17.87 -3.83 4.78
C HIS A 469 -18.08 -5.19 4.12
N ALA A 470 -17.37 -5.44 3.02
CA ALA A 470 -17.39 -6.72 2.31
C ALA A 470 -15.97 -7.25 2.05
N ARG A 471 -15.86 -8.58 1.95
CA ARG A 471 -14.64 -9.29 1.59
C ARG A 471 -14.68 -9.64 0.10
N ILE A 472 -13.59 -9.35 -0.61
CA ILE A 472 -13.33 -9.86 -1.96
C ILE A 472 -13.13 -11.37 -1.87
N ARG A 473 -13.98 -12.12 -2.58
CA ARG A 473 -14.00 -13.58 -2.55
C ARG A 473 -13.40 -14.18 -3.83
N HIS A 474 -13.68 -13.65 -5.02
CA HIS A 474 -12.99 -13.99 -6.27
C HIS A 474 -12.91 -12.78 -7.23
N VAL A 475 -11.84 -12.66 -8.04
CA VAL A 475 -11.66 -11.61 -9.06
C VAL A 475 -10.90 -12.17 -10.26
N VAL A 476 -11.56 -12.28 -11.41
CA VAL A 476 -10.89 -12.64 -12.68
C VAL A 476 -11.22 -11.59 -13.71
N LEU A 477 -10.19 -11.07 -14.40
CA LEU A 477 -10.32 -10.12 -15.49
C LEU A 477 -9.33 -10.51 -16.59
N GLN A 478 -9.78 -10.51 -17.84
CA GLN A 478 -8.93 -10.84 -18.98
C GLN A 478 -7.78 -9.81 -19.09
N PRO A 479 -6.51 -10.24 -19.32
CA PRO A 479 -5.32 -9.36 -19.29
C PRO A 479 -5.45 -8.05 -20.09
N SER A 480 -6.08 -8.11 -21.27
CA SER A 480 -6.36 -6.95 -22.14
C SER A 480 -7.09 -5.77 -21.47
N PHE A 481 -7.75 -5.99 -20.33
CA PHE A 481 -8.54 -4.99 -19.61
C PHE A 481 -8.00 -4.63 -18.21
N GLN A 482 -6.80 -5.07 -17.80
CA GLN A 482 -6.34 -4.81 -16.42
C GLN A 482 -6.27 -3.31 -16.05
N HIS A 483 -6.05 -2.41 -17.02
CA HIS A 483 -6.13 -0.95 -16.81
C HIS A 483 -7.51 -0.49 -16.29
N PHE A 484 -8.60 -1.22 -16.60
CA PHE A 484 -9.96 -0.95 -16.16
C PHE A 484 -10.22 -1.30 -14.68
N THR A 485 -9.30 -1.99 -13.99
CA THR A 485 -9.54 -2.54 -12.64
C THR A 485 -9.94 -1.48 -11.60
N LYS A 486 -9.41 -0.25 -11.71
CA LYS A 486 -9.82 0.90 -10.88
C LYS A 486 -11.32 1.21 -11.04
N HIS A 487 -11.79 1.26 -12.27
CA HIS A 487 -13.20 1.45 -12.57
C HIS A 487 -14.04 0.24 -12.12
N LEU A 488 -13.58 -0.99 -12.38
CA LEU A 488 -14.27 -2.21 -11.96
C LEU A 488 -14.56 -2.20 -10.45
N PHE A 489 -13.58 -1.85 -9.60
CA PHE A 489 -13.83 -1.75 -8.16
C PHE A 489 -14.67 -0.54 -7.75
N LYS A 490 -14.59 0.60 -8.45
CA LYS A 490 -15.51 1.72 -8.24
C LYS A 490 -16.95 1.31 -8.47
N ASP A 491 -17.22 0.65 -9.59
CA ASP A 491 -18.57 0.26 -9.96
C ASP A 491 -19.08 -0.95 -9.17
N VAL A 492 -18.22 -1.88 -8.74
CA VAL A 492 -18.59 -2.89 -7.73
C VAL A 492 -18.99 -2.21 -6.41
N LEU A 493 -18.23 -1.23 -5.89
CA LEU A 493 -18.61 -0.46 -4.69
C LEU A 493 -19.93 0.30 -4.88
N ARG A 494 -20.20 0.82 -6.08
CA ARG A 494 -21.46 1.49 -6.43
C ARG A 494 -22.64 0.53 -6.48
N LEU A 495 -22.54 -0.58 -7.21
CA LEU A 495 -23.60 -1.56 -7.42
C LEU A 495 -23.89 -2.43 -6.18
N SER A 496 -22.91 -2.63 -5.30
CA SER A 496 -23.04 -3.48 -4.10
C SER A 496 -23.55 -2.76 -2.85
N HIS A 497 -23.67 -1.44 -2.89
CA HIS A 497 -23.94 -0.56 -1.74
C HIS A 497 -22.91 -0.65 -0.61
N ARG A 498 -21.72 -1.20 -0.88
CA ARG A 498 -20.59 -1.26 0.05
C ARG A 498 -19.70 -0.01 -0.11
N SER A 499 -18.86 0.27 0.89
CA SER A 499 -17.92 1.40 0.88
C SER A 499 -16.46 0.94 1.02
N CYS A 500 -16.24 -0.25 1.57
CA CYS A 500 -14.93 -0.85 1.81
C CYS A 500 -14.92 -2.31 1.35
N LEU A 501 -13.95 -2.67 0.51
CA LEU A 501 -13.66 -4.05 0.13
C LEU A 501 -12.33 -4.50 0.74
N TYR A 502 -12.34 -5.64 1.42
CA TYR A 502 -11.17 -6.26 2.03
C TYR A 502 -10.70 -7.46 1.22
N HIS A 503 -9.41 -7.53 0.89
CA HIS A 503 -8.79 -8.72 0.32
C HIS A 503 -7.87 -9.36 1.36
N ARG A 504 -8.17 -10.60 1.75
CA ARG A 504 -7.37 -11.41 2.66
C ARG A 504 -6.49 -12.38 1.85
N LEU A 505 -5.18 -12.31 2.04
CA LEU A 505 -4.16 -13.12 1.39
C LEU A 505 -3.53 -14.08 2.41
N TYR A 506 -3.89 -15.34 2.33
CA TYR A 506 -3.41 -16.41 3.21
C TYR A 506 -2.14 -17.07 2.64
N PRO A 507 -1.20 -17.49 3.50
CA PRO A 507 0.02 -18.18 3.09
C PRO A 507 -0.27 -19.58 2.50
N PRO A 508 0.69 -20.21 1.80
CA PRO A 508 0.47 -21.49 1.11
C PRO A 508 -0.23 -22.62 1.91
N PRO A 509 0.02 -22.83 3.22
CA PRO A 509 -0.68 -23.87 4.00
C PRO A 509 -2.20 -23.64 4.12
N HIS A 510 -2.67 -22.41 3.91
CA HIS A 510 -4.06 -21.99 4.03
C HIS A 510 -4.63 -21.53 2.66
N SER A 511 -3.97 -21.88 1.54
CA SER A 511 -4.28 -21.37 0.20
C SER A 511 -5.69 -21.69 -0.29
N GLN A 512 -6.35 -22.72 0.24
CA GLN A 512 -7.76 -23.03 -0.03
C GLN A 512 -8.73 -21.93 0.45
N GLN A 513 -8.31 -21.06 1.39
CA GLN A 513 -9.09 -19.90 1.84
C GLN A 513 -8.88 -18.65 0.97
N ASN A 514 -7.95 -18.68 0.02
CA ASN A 514 -7.71 -17.57 -0.89
C ASN A 514 -8.81 -17.43 -1.95
N SER A 515 -8.77 -16.27 -2.60
CA SER A 515 -9.56 -15.99 -3.79
C SER A 515 -8.92 -16.61 -5.03
N CYS A 516 -9.74 -17.06 -5.99
CA CYS A 516 -9.29 -17.13 -7.38
C CYS A 516 -9.05 -15.68 -7.84
N VAL A 517 -7.77 -15.33 -8.06
CA VAL A 517 -7.35 -14.00 -8.56
C VAL A 517 -6.45 -14.20 -9.76
N HIS A 518 -6.89 -13.73 -10.93
CA HIS A 518 -6.02 -13.64 -12.10
C HIS A 518 -5.30 -12.30 -12.08
N HIS A 519 -3.98 -12.32 -11.89
CA HIS A 519 -3.10 -11.15 -11.69
C HIS A 519 -3.51 -10.24 -10.52
N LEU A 520 -2.92 -10.50 -9.35
CA LEU A 520 -3.11 -9.71 -8.13
C LEU A 520 -2.74 -8.21 -8.30
N ASP A 521 -1.90 -7.90 -9.29
CA ASP A 521 -1.43 -6.56 -9.62
C ASP A 521 -2.54 -5.51 -9.79
N GLY A 522 -3.62 -5.83 -10.52
CA GLY A 522 -4.74 -4.90 -10.70
C GLY A 522 -5.50 -4.60 -9.39
N VAL A 523 -5.52 -5.56 -8.46
CA VAL A 523 -6.05 -5.34 -7.10
C VAL A 523 -5.11 -4.45 -6.30
N LEU A 524 -3.79 -4.66 -6.41
CA LEU A 524 -2.77 -3.87 -5.70
C LEU A 524 -2.61 -2.43 -6.23
N ASP A 525 -3.05 -2.12 -7.44
CA ASP A 525 -3.19 -0.73 -7.90
C ASP A 525 -4.31 0.02 -7.16
N CYS A 526 -5.37 -0.68 -6.78
CA CYS A 526 -6.58 -0.10 -6.18
C CYS A 526 -6.61 -0.22 -4.63
N ALA A 527 -5.84 -1.15 -4.06
CA ALA A 527 -5.89 -1.50 -2.65
C ALA A 527 -4.64 -1.03 -1.88
N VAL A 528 -4.82 -0.49 -0.67
CA VAL A 528 -3.70 -0.25 0.25
C VAL A 528 -3.45 -1.49 1.13
N PRO A 529 -2.21 -2.01 1.20
CA PRO A 529 -1.88 -3.08 2.13
C PRO A 529 -1.81 -2.53 3.56
N VAL A 530 -2.47 -3.21 4.50
CA VAL A 530 -2.74 -2.69 5.84
C VAL A 530 -1.79 -3.33 6.87
N ARG A 531 -0.97 -2.50 7.53
CA ARG A 531 -0.04 -2.96 8.58
C ARG A 531 -0.82 -3.66 9.73
N PRO A 532 -0.41 -4.85 10.19
CA PRO A 532 -0.99 -5.48 11.39
C PRO A 532 -0.72 -4.66 12.66
N ARG A 533 -1.65 -4.70 13.62
CA ARG A 533 -1.51 -4.14 14.97
C ARG A 533 -0.87 -5.17 15.90
N ARG A 534 0.08 -4.70 16.73
CA ARG A 534 0.62 -5.48 17.85
C ARG A 534 -0.49 -5.71 18.86
N GLN A 535 -0.87 -6.96 19.08
CA GLN A 535 -1.91 -7.32 20.05
C GLN A 535 -1.38 -7.32 21.49
N ILE A 536 -2.27 -7.01 22.42
CA ILE A 536 -2.07 -7.32 23.83
C ILE A 536 -2.47 -8.79 24.02
N ILE A 537 -1.58 -9.61 24.57
CA ILE A 537 -1.91 -10.99 24.95
C ILE A 537 -2.65 -10.94 26.28
N TYR A 538 -3.94 -11.28 26.26
CA TYR A 538 -4.81 -11.28 27.43
C TYR A 538 -4.81 -12.66 28.09
N PRO A 539 -4.58 -12.79 29.41
CA PRO A 539 -4.79 -14.03 30.14
C PRO A 539 -6.30 -14.27 30.31
N LEU A 540 -6.94 -14.84 29.29
CA LEU A 540 -8.40 -14.97 29.19
C LEU A 540 -9.01 -15.74 30.38
N GLU A 541 -8.30 -16.78 30.86
CA GLU A 541 -8.71 -17.59 32.02
C GLU A 541 -8.70 -16.79 33.33
N GLU A 542 -7.70 -15.92 33.54
CA GLU A 542 -7.58 -15.08 34.74
C GLU A 542 -8.59 -13.92 34.74
N LEU A 543 -8.87 -13.36 33.55
CA LEU A 543 -9.77 -12.21 33.39
C LEU A 543 -11.25 -12.60 33.48
N GLY A 544 -11.63 -13.79 33.01
CA GLY A 544 -13.00 -14.31 33.05
C GLY A 544 -13.99 -13.36 32.39
N ILE A 545 -14.95 -12.83 33.15
CA ILE A 545 -15.94 -11.85 32.66
C ILE A 545 -15.35 -10.49 32.25
N ASN A 546 -14.08 -10.22 32.57
CA ASN A 546 -13.35 -9.02 32.17
C ASN A 546 -12.47 -9.26 30.92
N ALA A 547 -12.50 -10.47 30.34
CA ALA A 547 -11.79 -10.77 29.10
C ALA A 547 -12.45 -10.01 27.93
N PRO A 548 -11.69 -9.54 26.92
CA PRO A 548 -12.28 -8.94 25.73
C PRO A 548 -13.13 -9.94 24.94
N SER A 549 -14.04 -9.42 24.10
CA SER A 549 -14.94 -10.22 23.25
C SER A 549 -14.20 -11.33 22.50
N ARG A 550 -14.80 -12.53 22.43
CA ARG A 550 -14.26 -13.65 21.63
C ARG A 550 -14.07 -13.27 20.17
N ARG A 551 -14.93 -12.41 19.60
CA ARG A 551 -14.76 -11.83 18.25
C ARG A 551 -13.42 -11.12 18.03
N ILE A 552 -12.71 -10.76 19.09
CA ILE A 552 -11.40 -10.08 19.06
C ILE A 552 -10.28 -11.01 19.56
N THR A 553 -10.57 -11.97 20.45
CA THR A 553 -9.57 -12.83 21.09
C THR A 553 -9.48 -14.25 20.53
N GLU A 554 -10.40 -14.65 19.65
CA GLU A 554 -10.42 -15.96 18.99
C GLU A 554 -9.33 -16.07 17.91
N GLU A 555 -8.66 -17.21 17.86
CA GLU A 555 -7.44 -17.35 17.07
C GLU A 555 -7.73 -17.75 15.62
N GLN A 556 -7.80 -16.75 14.73
CA GLN A 556 -7.88 -16.98 13.29
C GLN A 556 -6.51 -17.30 12.67
N ALA A 557 -6.52 -18.00 11.53
CA ALA A 557 -5.33 -18.20 10.69
C ALA A 557 -4.76 -16.85 10.21
N PRO A 558 -3.42 -16.67 10.13
CA PRO A 558 -2.82 -15.43 9.70
C PRO A 558 -3.02 -15.18 8.18
N PHE A 559 -3.30 -13.93 7.84
CA PHE A 559 -3.44 -13.45 6.46
C PHE A 559 -2.87 -12.03 6.35
N ALA A 560 -2.29 -11.68 5.20
CA ALA A 560 -2.04 -10.29 4.85
C ALA A 560 -3.36 -9.64 4.41
N LEU A 561 -3.55 -8.37 4.74
CA LEU A 561 -4.79 -7.63 4.47
C LEU A 561 -4.54 -6.48 3.50
N CYS A 562 -5.36 -6.36 2.46
CA CYS A 562 -5.45 -5.17 1.62
C CYS A 562 -6.88 -4.57 1.69
N LEU A 563 -6.99 -3.26 1.58
CA LEU A 563 -8.24 -2.50 1.67
C LEU A 563 -8.42 -1.62 0.42
N ILE A 564 -9.58 -1.71 -0.23
CA ILE A 564 -10.06 -0.77 -1.26
C ILE A 564 -11.20 0.05 -0.67
N SER A 565 -11.19 1.36 -0.87
CA SER A 565 -12.30 2.27 -0.55
C SER A 565 -12.62 3.17 -1.74
N ARG A 566 -13.78 3.85 -1.71
CA ARG A 566 -14.25 4.75 -2.79
C ARG A 566 -13.24 5.84 -3.17
N LYS A 567 -12.48 6.37 -2.21
CA LYS A 567 -11.40 7.35 -2.45
C LYS A 567 -10.20 6.73 -3.18
N LEU A 568 -9.83 5.49 -2.82
CA LEU A 568 -8.67 4.80 -3.36
C LEU A 568 -8.84 4.36 -4.81
N THR A 569 -10.06 4.03 -5.26
CA THR A 569 -10.31 3.70 -6.68
C THR A 569 -10.02 4.85 -7.63
N MET A 570 -10.03 6.10 -7.13
CA MET A 570 -9.64 7.31 -7.86
C MET A 570 -8.26 7.86 -7.46
N GLU A 571 -7.50 7.21 -6.59
CA GLU A 571 -6.20 7.70 -6.12
C GLU A 571 -5.02 6.97 -6.80
N PRO A 572 -4.43 7.53 -7.87
CA PRO A 572 -3.33 6.86 -8.57
C PRO A 572 -2.07 6.81 -7.70
N LYS A 573 -1.56 5.59 -7.47
CA LYS A 573 -0.25 5.37 -6.83
C LYS A 573 0.88 5.79 -7.76
N VAL A 574 2.00 6.20 -7.17
CA VAL A 574 3.26 6.41 -7.91
C VAL A 574 4.01 5.07 -8.01
N THR A 575 4.09 4.57 -9.23
CA THR A 575 4.81 3.35 -9.63
C THR A 575 6.32 3.56 -9.64
N ILE A 576 7.07 2.60 -9.10
CA ILE A 576 8.53 2.62 -9.00
C ILE A 576 9.09 1.31 -9.59
N ASN A 577 9.69 1.43 -10.77
CA ASN A 577 10.25 0.30 -11.53
C ASN A 577 11.74 0.04 -11.27
N ALA A 578 12.39 0.85 -10.42
CA ALA A 578 13.79 0.63 -10.04
C ALA A 578 13.97 -0.75 -9.39
N ARG A 579 14.93 -1.55 -9.86
CA ARG A 579 15.17 -2.90 -9.35
C ARG A 579 15.91 -2.84 -8.02
N ILE A 580 15.21 -3.15 -6.92
CA ILE A 580 15.73 -3.12 -5.56
C ILE A 580 15.97 -4.56 -5.11
N VAL A 581 17.24 -4.96 -5.05
CA VAL A 581 17.66 -6.31 -4.65
C VAL A 581 18.18 -6.26 -3.21
N VAL A 582 17.56 -7.06 -2.34
CA VAL A 582 17.94 -7.25 -0.93
C VAL A 582 18.59 -8.62 -0.78
N VAL A 583 19.76 -8.70 -0.16
CA VAL A 583 20.49 -9.97 0.05
C VAL A 583 20.54 -10.32 1.52
N GLY A 584 19.91 -11.44 1.89
CA GLY A 584 19.81 -11.97 3.25
C GLY A 584 18.47 -11.65 3.91
N ALA A 585 17.69 -12.69 4.22
CA ALA A 585 16.40 -12.61 4.92
C ALA A 585 16.55 -12.45 6.45
N SER A 586 17.45 -11.55 6.90
CA SER A 586 17.55 -11.17 8.32
C SER A 586 16.45 -10.19 8.72
N ASP A 587 16.23 -10.00 10.02
CA ASP A 587 15.27 -8.99 10.55
C ASP A 587 15.45 -7.61 9.91
N THR A 588 16.68 -7.19 9.58
CA THR A 588 16.97 -5.93 8.88
C THR A 588 16.54 -5.94 7.41
N GLY A 589 16.71 -7.06 6.71
CA GLY A 589 16.27 -7.21 5.31
C GLY A 589 14.74 -7.30 5.20
N LEU A 590 14.12 -8.06 6.11
CA LEU A 590 12.67 -8.25 6.17
C LEU A 590 11.94 -6.96 6.59
N SER A 591 12.45 -6.22 7.58
CA SER A 591 11.88 -4.93 7.98
C SER A 591 12.06 -3.83 6.93
N PHE A 592 13.18 -3.84 6.19
CA PHE A 592 13.35 -2.95 5.04
C PHE A 592 12.29 -3.24 3.95
N LEU A 593 12.06 -4.51 3.61
CA LEU A 593 11.02 -4.91 2.67
C LEU A 593 9.60 -4.63 3.18
N GLU A 594 9.33 -4.84 4.48
CA GLU A 594 8.06 -4.50 5.12
C GLU A 594 7.70 -3.02 4.91
N VAL A 595 8.66 -2.11 5.10
CA VAL A 595 8.43 -0.67 4.92
C VAL A 595 8.06 -0.34 3.48
N LEU A 596 8.76 -0.92 2.48
CA LEU A 596 8.46 -0.67 1.06
C LEU A 596 7.11 -1.29 0.64
N CYS A 597 6.81 -2.51 1.10
CA CYS A 597 5.57 -3.21 0.75
C CYS A 597 4.33 -2.64 1.44
N LEU A 598 4.49 -1.85 2.51
CA LEU A 598 3.41 -1.16 3.23
C LEU A 598 3.33 0.34 2.92
N CYS A 599 4.00 0.83 1.87
CA CYS A 599 3.75 2.17 1.34
C CYS A 599 2.35 2.24 0.68
N PRO A 600 1.46 3.17 1.09
CA PRO A 600 0.11 3.25 0.51
C PRO A 600 0.09 3.99 -0.84
N HIS A 601 0.95 5.00 -1.01
CA HIS A 601 0.99 5.90 -2.18
C HIS A 601 2.09 5.54 -3.20
N LEU A 602 2.99 4.60 -2.88
CA LEU A 602 3.99 4.06 -3.80
C LEU A 602 3.68 2.61 -4.13
N ARG A 603 3.96 2.17 -5.36
CA ARG A 603 3.96 0.76 -5.75
C ARG A 603 5.33 0.38 -6.29
N PHE A 604 6.05 -0.48 -5.57
CA PHE A 604 7.35 -0.98 -6.01
C PHE A 604 7.17 -2.24 -6.87
N ASN A 605 7.51 -2.14 -8.15
CA ASN A 605 7.20 -3.15 -9.16
C ASN A 605 8.31 -4.21 -9.33
N ASN A 606 9.50 -3.97 -8.77
CA ASN A 606 10.70 -4.80 -8.91
C ASN A 606 11.46 -4.95 -7.58
N LEU A 607 10.81 -5.52 -6.56
CA LEU A 607 11.46 -5.93 -5.31
C LEU A 607 11.94 -7.38 -5.40
N THR A 608 13.20 -7.64 -5.02
CA THR A 608 13.77 -9.00 -5.02
C THR A 608 14.51 -9.29 -3.71
N LEU A 609 14.24 -10.45 -3.11
CA LEU A 609 14.96 -10.98 -1.95
C LEU A 609 15.80 -12.19 -2.38
N ILE A 610 17.13 -12.08 -2.29
CA ILE A 610 18.05 -13.21 -2.44
C ILE A 610 18.34 -13.79 -1.06
N SER A 611 18.01 -15.06 -0.84
CA SER A 611 18.15 -15.74 0.46
C SER A 611 18.47 -17.22 0.26
N THR A 612 19.39 -17.78 1.04
CA THR A 612 19.81 -19.20 0.95
C THR A 612 18.65 -20.18 1.12
N HIS A 613 17.60 -19.77 1.81
CA HIS A 613 16.43 -20.59 2.15
C HIS A 613 15.10 -19.86 1.87
N GLY A 614 15.12 -18.82 1.03
CA GLY A 614 13.92 -18.03 0.72
C GLY A 614 13.45 -17.17 1.89
N LEU A 615 12.13 -17.01 2.04
CA LEU A 615 11.51 -16.39 3.21
C LEU A 615 11.46 -17.39 4.39
N PRO A 616 11.62 -16.96 5.65
CA PRO A 616 11.43 -17.84 6.81
C PRO A 616 9.94 -18.21 6.97
N GLY A 617 9.51 -19.35 6.45
CA GLY A 617 8.10 -19.76 6.43
C GLY A 617 7.73 -20.92 7.37
N ASP A 618 8.35 -22.07 7.18
CA ASP A 618 7.76 -23.37 7.54
C ASP A 618 8.41 -24.03 8.78
N TYR A 619 8.29 -23.37 9.95
CA TYR A 619 8.88 -23.85 11.22
C TYR A 619 7.94 -23.64 12.42
N ASP A 620 7.95 -24.62 13.33
CA ASP A 620 7.32 -24.51 14.64
C ASP A 620 8.18 -23.72 15.62
N HIS A 621 7.54 -23.07 16.60
CA HIS A 621 8.22 -22.23 17.58
C HIS A 621 9.25 -22.98 18.44
N GLU A 622 9.18 -24.31 18.53
CA GLU A 622 10.18 -25.14 19.23
C GLU A 622 11.58 -25.09 18.59
N ASP A 623 11.68 -24.96 17.26
CA ASP A 623 12.97 -24.97 16.55
C ASP A 623 13.79 -23.69 16.76
N VAL A 624 13.12 -22.59 17.14
CA VAL A 624 13.71 -21.25 17.27
C VAL A 624 14.47 -21.09 18.60
N GLY A 625 14.31 -22.00 19.57
CA GLY A 625 14.84 -21.86 20.94
C GLY A 625 16.36 -21.69 21.06
N PHE A 626 17.12 -22.04 20.02
CA PHE A 626 18.57 -21.83 19.95
C PHE A 626 18.98 -20.38 19.59
N LEU A 627 18.12 -19.62 18.90
CA LEU A 627 18.41 -18.26 18.41
C LEU A 627 18.15 -17.17 19.46
N SER A 628 18.83 -17.28 20.62
CA SER A 628 18.66 -16.43 21.82
C SER A 628 18.83 -14.91 21.66
N THR A 629 19.18 -14.42 20.47
CA THR A 629 19.37 -12.99 20.14
C THR A 629 18.49 -12.48 18.99
N SER A 630 17.67 -13.35 18.39
CA SER A 630 16.79 -12.95 17.29
C SER A 630 15.54 -12.24 17.80
N HIS A 631 15.14 -11.16 17.12
CA HIS A 631 13.82 -10.54 17.30
C HIS A 631 12.84 -11.00 16.21
N ALA A 632 13.14 -12.16 15.59
CA ALA A 632 12.48 -12.78 14.46
C ALA A 632 11.01 -12.41 14.29
N TYR A 633 10.68 -11.94 13.08
CA TYR A 633 9.33 -12.12 12.56
C TYR A 633 8.97 -13.61 12.63
N SER A 634 7.89 -13.96 13.33
CA SER A 634 7.41 -15.34 13.32
C SER A 634 6.82 -15.69 11.95
N SER A 635 6.67 -16.99 11.67
CA SER A 635 5.89 -17.48 10.51
C SER A 635 4.49 -16.87 10.48
N ARG A 636 3.86 -16.69 11.65
CA ARG A 636 2.57 -16.00 11.83
C ARG A 636 2.62 -14.50 11.49
N ASP A 637 3.72 -13.82 11.76
CA ASP A 637 3.88 -12.39 11.43
C ASP A 637 4.19 -12.18 9.95
N LEU A 638 5.03 -13.03 9.34
CA LEU A 638 5.32 -12.98 7.91
C LEU A 638 4.07 -13.33 7.07
N ALA A 639 3.25 -14.27 7.53
CA ALA A 639 1.94 -14.56 6.96
C ALA A 639 0.91 -13.42 7.11
N ARG A 640 1.19 -12.38 7.92
CA ARG A 640 0.39 -11.15 8.02
C ARG A 640 0.93 -9.99 7.18
N LEU A 641 2.02 -10.20 6.45
CA LEU A 641 2.65 -9.19 5.60
C LEU A 641 2.54 -9.59 4.11
N PRO A 642 2.36 -8.62 3.20
CA PRO A 642 2.20 -8.90 1.76
C PRO A 642 3.53 -9.29 1.07
N LEU A 643 4.53 -9.78 1.81
CA LEU A 643 5.87 -10.10 1.28
C LEU A 643 5.82 -11.17 0.18
N HIS A 644 5.01 -12.22 0.37
CA HIS A 644 4.80 -13.27 -0.64
C HIS A 644 4.09 -12.77 -1.92
N SER A 645 3.45 -11.59 -1.87
CA SER A 645 2.72 -10.99 -2.98
C SER A 645 3.50 -9.87 -3.68
N CYS A 646 4.36 -9.16 -2.95
CA CYS A 646 5.06 -7.96 -3.43
C CYS A 646 6.57 -8.15 -3.64
N VAL A 647 7.16 -9.30 -3.28
CA VAL A 647 8.61 -9.53 -3.36
C VAL A 647 8.90 -10.84 -4.10
N CYS A 648 9.69 -10.76 -5.18
CA CYS A 648 10.23 -11.94 -5.84
C CYS A 648 11.32 -12.58 -4.97
N VAL A 649 11.21 -13.87 -4.65
CA VAL A 649 12.16 -14.57 -3.77
C VAL A 649 13.06 -15.49 -4.57
N VAL A 650 14.36 -15.19 -4.58
CA VAL A 650 15.41 -16.03 -5.17
C VAL A 650 16.02 -16.87 -4.06
N THR A 651 15.58 -18.12 -3.97
CA THR A 651 16.04 -19.13 -2.99
C THR A 651 17.41 -19.70 -3.40
N ASP A 652 18.45 -18.87 -3.34
CA ASP A 652 19.80 -19.21 -3.76
C ASP A 652 20.85 -18.36 -3.00
N LYS A 653 22.11 -18.81 -2.94
CA LYS A 653 23.20 -18.15 -2.22
C LYS A 653 23.94 -17.17 -3.11
N MET A 654 24.00 -15.89 -2.73
CA MET A 654 24.93 -14.95 -3.35
C MET A 654 26.38 -15.44 -3.24
N VAL A 655 27.08 -15.55 -4.37
CA VAL A 655 28.51 -15.90 -4.43
C VAL A 655 29.41 -14.75 -4.90
N ALA A 656 28.90 -13.81 -5.71
CA ALA A 656 29.67 -12.63 -6.15
C ALA A 656 28.76 -11.43 -6.49
N ILE A 657 29.35 -10.23 -6.54
CA ILE A 657 28.69 -8.98 -6.96
C ILE A 657 29.52 -8.32 -8.07
N ASN A 658 28.96 -8.18 -9.27
CA ASN A 658 29.57 -7.41 -10.34
C ASN A 658 29.02 -5.99 -10.36
N ARG A 659 29.77 -5.05 -9.75
CA ARG A 659 29.39 -3.64 -9.67
C ARG A 659 29.44 -2.89 -11.00
N LYS A 660 30.25 -3.34 -11.98
CA LYS A 660 30.40 -2.64 -13.28
C LYS A 660 29.18 -2.85 -14.18
N SER A 661 28.63 -4.05 -14.18
CA SER A 661 27.43 -4.44 -14.95
C SER A 661 26.23 -4.75 -14.03
N LYS A 662 26.15 -4.03 -12.90
CA LYS A 662 25.15 -4.12 -11.82
C LYS A 662 24.35 -5.44 -11.74
N HIS A 663 25.02 -6.56 -11.41
CA HIS A 663 24.32 -7.80 -11.07
C HIS A 663 24.96 -8.56 -9.91
N VAL A 664 24.13 -9.32 -9.20
CA VAL A 664 24.53 -10.35 -8.24
C VAL A 664 24.64 -11.68 -8.98
N LEU A 665 25.63 -12.50 -8.65
CA LEU A 665 25.76 -13.89 -9.09
C LEU A 665 25.39 -14.80 -7.91
N VAL A 666 24.49 -15.75 -8.16
CA VAL A 666 24.06 -16.76 -7.17
C VAL A 666 24.66 -18.15 -7.46
N SER A 667 24.55 -19.12 -6.54
CA SER A 667 25.21 -20.43 -6.66
C SER A 667 24.68 -21.29 -7.81
N GLY A 668 23.42 -21.14 -8.23
CA GLY A 668 22.88 -21.74 -9.46
C GLY A 668 23.51 -21.19 -10.75
N GLY A 669 24.33 -20.12 -10.65
CA GLY A 669 24.98 -19.46 -11.79
C GLY A 669 24.13 -18.35 -12.43
N GLU A 670 22.91 -18.14 -11.95
CA GLU A 670 22.02 -17.07 -12.41
C GLU A 670 22.54 -15.68 -12.01
N LYS A 671 22.09 -14.66 -12.76
CA LYS A 671 22.52 -13.26 -12.60
C LYS A 671 21.31 -12.40 -12.33
N VAL A 672 21.16 -11.93 -11.09
CA VAL A 672 20.08 -11.02 -10.69
C VAL A 672 20.55 -9.58 -10.92
N PRO A 673 19.99 -8.85 -11.91
CA PRO A 673 20.35 -7.46 -12.14
C PRO A 673 19.77 -6.56 -11.05
N TYR A 674 20.44 -5.44 -10.76
CA TYR A 674 19.96 -4.47 -9.76
C TYR A 674 20.17 -3.03 -10.22
N ASP A 675 19.32 -2.13 -9.76
CA ASP A 675 19.58 -0.69 -9.80
C ASP A 675 20.08 -0.20 -8.44
N HIS A 676 19.49 -0.74 -7.37
CA HIS A 676 19.90 -0.60 -5.97
C HIS A 676 20.13 -1.99 -5.34
N LEU A 677 21.24 -2.15 -4.61
CA LEU A 677 21.60 -3.39 -3.92
C LEU A 677 21.75 -3.13 -2.42
N VAL A 678 20.97 -3.85 -1.61
CA VAL A 678 20.97 -3.76 -0.14
C VAL A 678 21.52 -5.06 0.43
N LEU A 679 22.51 -4.99 1.33
CA LEU A 679 23.18 -6.17 1.89
C LEU A 679 22.80 -6.33 3.37
N CYS A 680 21.91 -7.27 3.65
CA CYS A 680 21.34 -7.58 4.97
C CYS A 680 21.73 -9.01 5.41
N THR A 681 22.98 -9.41 5.15
CA THR A 681 23.48 -10.79 5.35
C THR A 681 23.70 -11.20 6.82
N GLY A 682 23.39 -10.33 7.78
CA GLY A 682 23.55 -10.57 9.21
C GLY A 682 25.00 -10.66 9.69
N LEU A 683 25.15 -11.02 10.96
CA LEU A 683 26.40 -11.52 11.53
C LEU A 683 26.38 -13.05 11.52
N GLN A 684 27.53 -13.70 11.36
CA GLN A 684 27.64 -15.16 11.28
C GLN A 684 28.76 -15.66 12.18
N TYR A 685 28.45 -16.68 12.98
CA TYR A 685 29.43 -17.49 13.68
C TYR A 685 30.31 -18.21 12.64
N GLN A 686 31.62 -18.23 12.88
CA GLN A 686 32.57 -18.93 12.04
C GLN A 686 33.12 -20.13 12.79
N VAL A 687 33.38 -21.22 12.08
CA VAL A 687 34.07 -22.39 12.65
C VAL A 687 35.42 -21.91 13.20
N PRO A 688 35.67 -22.03 14.52
CA PRO A 688 36.87 -21.50 15.14
C PRO A 688 38.12 -22.19 14.58
N CYS A 689 39.10 -21.39 14.18
CA CYS A 689 40.35 -21.92 13.66
C CYS A 689 41.11 -22.66 14.78
N PRO A 690 41.51 -23.94 14.59
CA PRO A 690 42.34 -24.64 15.56
C PRO A 690 43.60 -23.84 15.86
N ILE A 691 43.81 -23.49 17.13
CA ILE A 691 44.83 -22.54 17.59
C ILE A 691 46.26 -23.11 17.44
N GLY A 692 46.39 -24.40 17.08
CA GLY A 692 47.68 -25.09 16.98
C GLY A 692 48.34 -25.36 18.34
N VAL A 693 47.56 -25.27 19.42
CA VAL A 693 48.00 -25.49 20.80
C VAL A 693 48.26 -26.97 21.03
N ASP A 694 49.51 -27.30 21.35
CA ASP A 694 49.89 -28.54 22.02
C ASP A 694 49.19 -28.61 23.39
N GLN A 695 48.37 -29.63 23.61
CA GLN A 695 47.58 -29.82 24.85
C GLN A 695 48.47 -29.85 26.12
N ASN A 696 49.78 -30.08 25.97
CA ASN A 696 50.74 -30.13 27.06
C ASN A 696 51.34 -28.76 27.43
N ARG A 697 50.87 -27.64 26.85
CA ARG A 697 51.42 -26.30 27.09
C ARG A 697 50.35 -25.24 27.44
N PRO A 698 50.64 -24.32 28.38
CA PRO A 698 49.74 -23.21 28.69
C PRO A 698 49.63 -22.23 27.52
N VAL A 699 48.43 -21.73 27.27
CA VAL A 699 48.11 -20.86 26.12
C VAL A 699 48.50 -19.41 26.42
N SER A 700 49.24 -18.77 25.51
CA SER A 700 49.42 -17.31 25.51
C SER A 700 48.22 -16.63 24.83
N THR A 701 47.73 -15.55 25.44
CA THR A 701 46.61 -14.72 24.96
C THR A 701 46.87 -14.11 23.57
N GLU A 702 48.14 -14.05 23.14
CA GLU A 702 48.52 -13.57 21.81
C GLU A 702 48.14 -14.57 20.69
N LEU A 703 48.17 -15.88 20.95
CA LEU A 703 47.76 -16.88 19.94
C LEU A 703 46.27 -16.84 19.65
N GLN A 704 45.42 -16.64 20.67
CA GLN A 704 43.97 -16.54 20.50
C GLN A 704 43.60 -15.38 19.56
N ASN A 705 44.22 -14.22 19.75
CA ASN A 705 44.01 -13.04 18.91
C ASN A 705 44.50 -13.21 17.45
N GLN A 706 45.47 -14.10 17.19
CA GLN A 706 45.88 -14.44 15.83
C GLN A 706 44.99 -15.51 15.19
N ALA A 707 44.49 -16.48 15.97
CA ALA A 707 43.56 -17.51 15.49
C ALA A 707 42.20 -16.91 15.10
N ALA A 708 41.68 -15.95 15.88
CA ALA A 708 40.40 -15.26 15.63
C ALA A 708 40.34 -14.46 14.31
N ARG A 709 41.46 -14.29 13.59
CA ARG A 709 41.53 -13.64 12.27
C ARG A 709 41.74 -14.61 11.11
N ARG A 710 41.79 -15.92 11.37
CA ARG A 710 41.93 -16.96 10.34
C ARG A 710 40.58 -17.65 10.13
N ARG A 711 40.23 -17.87 8.86
CA ARG A 711 39.05 -18.66 8.47
C ARG A 711 39.46 -20.12 8.39
N TYR A 712 38.74 -21.01 9.08
CA TYR A 712 39.02 -22.45 9.00
C TYR A 712 38.63 -23.00 7.63
N THR A 713 39.48 -23.86 7.06
CA THR A 713 39.28 -24.49 5.74
C THR A 713 39.53 -26.01 5.77
N GLY A 714 39.61 -26.60 6.96
CA GLY A 714 39.71 -28.06 7.13
C GLY A 714 38.32 -28.72 7.24
N PRO A 715 38.25 -30.05 7.44
CA PRO A 715 37.01 -30.74 7.72
C PRO A 715 36.42 -30.25 9.06
N VAL A 716 35.13 -29.90 9.06
CA VAL A 716 34.40 -29.49 10.28
C VAL A 716 34.01 -30.75 11.06
N PRO A 717 34.20 -30.83 12.39
CA PRO A 717 33.72 -31.94 13.20
C PRO A 717 32.18 -32.09 13.10
N SER A 718 31.70 -33.33 13.03
CA SER A 718 30.25 -33.64 12.87
C SER A 718 29.39 -33.26 14.08
N ASN A 719 30.01 -32.90 15.21
CA ASN A 719 29.39 -32.46 16.45
C ASN A 719 29.56 -30.94 16.71
N LEU A 720 30.05 -30.18 15.72
CA LEU A 720 30.27 -28.72 15.84
C LEU A 720 29.28 -27.95 14.97
N PHE A 721 28.46 -27.12 15.61
CA PHE A 721 27.41 -26.34 14.96
C PHE A 721 27.70 -24.84 15.07
N THR A 722 27.63 -24.14 13.93
CA THR A 722 27.55 -22.67 13.90
C THR A 722 26.08 -22.31 13.70
N LEU A 723 25.44 -21.67 14.68
CA LEU A 723 23.99 -21.43 14.68
C LEU A 723 23.71 -20.02 14.13
N ASN A 724 23.72 -19.87 12.79
CA ASN A 724 23.58 -18.57 12.13
C ASN A 724 22.13 -18.25 11.76
N ASP A 725 21.38 -19.27 11.38
CA ASP A 725 19.97 -19.17 10.99
C ASP A 725 19.16 -20.37 11.49
N LEU A 726 17.87 -20.38 11.16
CA LEU A 726 16.94 -21.41 11.64
C LEU A 726 17.19 -22.80 11.01
N HIS A 727 17.85 -22.89 9.84
CA HIS A 727 18.25 -24.18 9.27
C HIS A 727 19.44 -24.79 10.02
N ASP A 728 20.42 -23.97 10.40
CA ASP A 728 21.50 -24.42 11.28
C ASP A 728 20.92 -24.95 12.62
N CYS A 729 19.92 -24.27 13.18
CA CYS A 729 19.24 -24.69 14.40
C CYS A 729 18.43 -25.98 14.25
N VAL A 730 17.64 -26.13 13.18
CA VAL A 730 16.91 -27.38 12.87
C VAL A 730 17.87 -28.54 12.62
N ALA A 731 19.00 -28.30 11.94
CA ALA A 731 20.03 -29.31 11.73
C ALA A 731 20.69 -29.74 13.04
N ALA A 732 21.03 -28.79 13.91
CA ALA A 732 21.56 -29.07 15.24
C ALA A 732 20.55 -29.83 16.12
N ARG A 733 19.28 -29.41 16.16
CA ARG A 733 18.20 -30.13 16.87
C ARG A 733 18.11 -31.58 16.40
N ARG A 734 17.97 -31.80 15.10
CA ARG A 734 17.87 -33.15 14.50
C ARG A 734 19.08 -34.02 14.81
N TRP A 735 20.29 -33.45 14.79
CA TRP A 735 21.50 -34.20 15.15
C TRP A 735 21.53 -34.54 16.64
N ILE A 736 21.19 -33.60 17.54
CA ILE A 736 21.12 -33.85 18.98
C ILE A 736 20.08 -34.93 19.30
N CYS A 737 18.88 -34.85 18.70
CA CYS A 737 17.84 -35.87 18.86
C CYS A 737 18.34 -37.25 18.43
N ALA A 738 18.85 -37.40 17.19
CA ALA A 738 19.30 -38.68 16.65
C ALA A 738 20.54 -39.28 17.35
N ASN A 739 21.34 -38.48 18.08
CA ASN A 739 22.56 -38.95 18.76
C ASN A 739 22.44 -39.03 20.30
N PHE A 740 21.37 -38.50 20.91
CA PHE A 740 21.23 -38.45 22.37
C PHE A 740 19.80 -38.66 22.92
N VAL A 741 18.75 -38.45 22.13
CA VAL A 741 17.34 -38.50 22.60
C VAL A 741 16.61 -39.71 22.02
N ASP A 742 16.73 -39.93 20.72
CA ASP A 742 16.03 -41.00 19.98
C ASP A 742 16.76 -42.35 20.08
N LEU A 743 17.93 -42.38 20.73
CA LEU A 743 18.65 -43.61 21.06
C LEU A 743 17.98 -44.32 22.24
N GLU A 744 16.98 -45.15 21.94
CA GLU A 744 16.55 -46.24 22.84
C GLU A 744 17.68 -47.29 22.99
N ALA A 745 18.73 -46.93 23.73
CA ALA A 745 19.76 -47.87 24.13
C ALA A 745 19.16 -48.89 25.11
N PRO A 746 19.27 -50.21 24.85
CA PRO A 746 18.85 -51.22 25.81
C PRO A 746 19.66 -51.05 27.10
N ARG A 747 19.00 -51.15 28.26
CA ARG A 747 19.64 -50.93 29.58
C ARG A 747 20.78 -51.93 29.83
N THR A 748 22.01 -51.52 29.53
CA THR A 748 23.24 -52.18 29.99
C THR A 748 24.08 -51.17 30.75
N GLU A 749 23.93 -51.17 32.07
CA GLU A 749 24.72 -50.35 33.00
C GLU A 749 26.21 -50.67 32.85
N THR A 750 26.94 -49.75 32.21
CA THR A 750 28.40 -49.77 32.11
C THR A 750 28.92 -48.36 32.33
N ASP A 751 29.14 -48.01 33.60
CA ASP A 751 29.58 -46.68 34.02
C ASP A 751 30.91 -46.30 33.35
N THR A 752 30.81 -45.47 32.32
CA THR A 752 31.93 -44.81 31.66
C THR A 752 31.57 -43.33 31.50
N GLU A 753 31.95 -42.53 32.49
CA GLU A 753 31.68 -41.09 32.57
C GLU A 753 32.28 -40.34 31.36
N THR A 754 31.51 -40.24 30.29
CA THR A 754 31.88 -39.49 29.09
C THR A 754 31.55 -38.02 29.34
N GLN A 755 32.54 -37.24 29.79
CA GLN A 755 32.38 -35.82 30.10
C GLN A 755 32.14 -34.99 28.83
N THR A 756 30.86 -34.80 28.48
CA THR A 756 30.43 -33.94 27.37
C THR A 756 30.48 -32.46 27.81
N GLN A 757 31.62 -31.80 27.58
CA GLN A 757 31.76 -30.35 27.81
C GLN A 757 31.00 -29.53 26.75
N THR A 758 29.71 -29.27 27.00
CA THR A 758 28.90 -28.35 26.18
C THR A 758 29.23 -26.88 26.52
N GLN A 759 30.31 -26.35 25.95
CA GLN A 759 30.68 -24.93 26.12
C GLN A 759 29.75 -24.01 25.32
N THR A 760 28.75 -23.44 25.99
CA THR A 760 27.81 -22.47 25.40
C THR A 760 28.25 -21.04 25.74
N GLU A 761 29.04 -20.40 24.87
CA GLU A 761 29.49 -19.01 25.06
C GLU A 761 28.40 -17.96 24.70
N THR A 762 27.33 -17.89 25.49
CA THR A 762 26.28 -16.87 25.31
C THR A 762 26.74 -15.50 25.85
N LEU A 763 27.38 -14.69 24.99
CA LEU A 763 27.84 -13.32 25.30
C LEU A 763 26.68 -12.32 25.54
N THR A 764 26.02 -12.46 26.69
CA THR A 764 24.87 -11.65 27.10
C THR A 764 25.32 -10.26 27.58
N GLN A 765 25.58 -9.33 26.66
CA GLN A 765 25.88 -7.92 27.00
C GLN A 765 24.64 -7.19 27.52
N ARG A 766 24.35 -7.37 28.81
CA ARG A 766 23.20 -6.77 29.48
C ARG A 766 23.51 -5.36 29.98
N HIS A 767 23.44 -4.36 29.09
CA HIS A 767 23.49 -2.96 29.49
C HIS A 767 22.34 -2.62 30.46
N ARG A 768 22.67 -2.43 31.73
CA ARG A 768 21.82 -1.84 32.76
C ARG A 768 22.59 -0.75 33.48
N HIS A 769 22.33 0.51 33.15
CA HIS A 769 22.59 1.58 34.11
C HIS A 769 21.65 1.39 35.30
N ARG A 770 22.24 1.26 36.48
CA ARG A 770 21.56 1.51 37.76
C ARG A 770 22.61 1.90 38.79
N ASP A 771 22.85 3.19 38.87
CA ASP A 771 23.73 3.76 39.89
C ASP A 771 23.19 3.46 41.28
N THR A 772 24.12 3.32 42.24
CA THR A 772 23.86 2.77 43.57
C THR A 772 24.33 3.77 44.61
N GLU A 773 23.49 4.07 45.60
CA GLU A 773 23.92 4.66 46.86
C GLU A 773 23.55 3.76 48.05
N THR A 774 24.33 3.90 49.12
CA THR A 774 24.41 2.97 50.26
C THR A 774 23.44 3.39 51.38
N GLU A 775 23.21 2.63 52.46
CA GLU A 775 24.17 2.34 53.53
C GLU A 775 23.96 0.99 54.23
N THR A 776 25.01 0.55 54.94
CA THR A 776 25.07 -0.70 55.70
C THR A 776 24.72 -0.55 57.18
N GLN A 777 24.18 -1.62 57.78
CA GLN A 777 24.76 -2.17 59.02
C GLN A 777 24.40 -3.64 59.27
N ARG A 778 25.24 -4.33 60.05
CA ARG A 778 25.10 -5.75 60.46
C ARG A 778 24.86 -5.84 61.96
N HIS A 779 23.98 -6.75 62.40
CA HIS A 779 24.42 -7.77 63.36
C HIS A 779 23.56 -9.05 63.36
N ARG A 780 24.02 -10.05 64.11
CA ARG A 780 23.55 -11.45 64.15
C ARG A 780 23.44 -11.90 65.62
N GLN A 781 22.30 -12.44 66.06
CA GLN A 781 22.15 -13.69 66.85
C GLN A 781 20.85 -13.85 67.69
N ARG A 782 20.37 -15.12 67.74
CA ARG A 782 19.66 -15.86 68.82
C ARG A 782 18.28 -15.41 69.35
N HIS A 783 17.32 -16.34 69.27
CA HIS A 783 16.10 -16.43 70.10
C HIS A 783 16.42 -16.80 71.57
N ARG A 784 15.51 -16.50 72.53
CA ARG A 784 14.76 -17.52 73.33
C ARG A 784 13.67 -16.95 74.29
N TYR A 785 12.37 -17.17 73.99
CA TYR A 785 11.20 -17.25 74.90
C TYR A 785 10.86 -15.94 75.70
N ARG A 786 9.73 -15.75 76.44
CA ARG A 786 8.76 -16.66 77.08
C ARG A 786 7.39 -15.97 77.42
N ASP A 787 6.25 -16.69 77.31
CA ASP A 787 4.93 -16.62 78.03
C ASP A 787 4.18 -15.25 78.28
N THR A 788 2.92 -15.09 78.73
CA THR A 788 1.58 -15.79 78.80
C THR A 788 0.76 -15.00 79.86
N ASP A 789 -0.51 -14.56 79.77
CA ASP A 789 -1.59 -14.56 78.75
C ASP A 789 -2.59 -13.38 79.05
N THR A 790 -3.89 -13.45 78.68
CA THR A 790 -5.10 -13.01 79.48
C THR A 790 -6.17 -12.18 78.73
N GLU A 791 -7.32 -12.83 78.42
CA GLU A 791 -8.75 -12.43 78.61
C GLU A 791 -9.28 -10.99 78.29
N THR A 792 -10.58 -10.76 78.01
CA THR A 792 -11.59 -11.34 77.08
C THR A 792 -12.85 -10.42 77.07
N GLN A 793 -13.63 -10.40 75.97
CA GLN A 793 -15.08 -10.06 75.93
C GLN A 793 -15.47 -8.56 76.22
N ARG A 794 -16.63 -7.99 75.82
CA ARG A 794 -17.82 -8.49 75.07
C ARG A 794 -18.67 -7.38 74.40
N HIS A 795 -19.41 -7.78 73.35
CA HIS A 795 -20.72 -7.29 72.84
C HIS A 795 -21.10 -5.78 72.68
N ARG A 796 -21.03 -5.33 71.41
CA ARG A 796 -22.18 -5.06 70.50
C ARG A 796 -23.56 -4.73 71.13
N HIS A 797 -24.11 -3.54 70.84
CA HIS A 797 -25.55 -3.28 70.79
C HIS A 797 -25.92 -2.31 69.64
N ARG A 798 -27.19 -2.29 69.22
CA ARG A 798 -27.71 -1.63 68.01
C ARG A 798 -28.99 -0.85 68.34
N HIS A 799 -29.07 0.43 67.97
CA HIS A 799 -30.34 1.17 67.88
C HIS A 799 -30.37 2.05 66.62
N ARG A 800 -31.56 2.52 66.26
CA ARG A 800 -31.94 2.96 64.91
C ARG A 800 -32.69 4.28 64.98
N TYR A 801 -32.26 5.28 64.22
CA TYR A 801 -33.08 6.42 63.80
C TYR A 801 -33.31 6.36 62.28
N ARG A 802 -34.08 7.31 61.75
CA ARG A 802 -34.85 7.16 60.51
C ARG A 802 -34.91 8.48 59.74
N ASP A 803 -34.75 8.40 58.42
CA ASP A 803 -34.97 9.42 57.36
C ASP A 803 -34.14 10.71 57.54
N THR A 804 -33.44 11.28 56.55
CA THR A 804 -33.28 11.08 55.07
C THR A 804 -32.08 11.97 54.66
N ASP A 805 -31.34 11.84 53.55
CA ASP A 805 -31.06 10.83 52.50
C ASP A 805 -29.90 11.46 51.64
N ARG A 806 -29.12 10.84 50.74
CA ARG A 806 -28.77 9.43 50.41
C ARG A 806 -27.90 9.43 49.13
N ASP A 807 -26.82 8.66 48.97
CA ASP A 807 -26.00 7.93 49.95
C ASP A 807 -24.55 7.73 49.44
N THR A 808 -23.73 7.14 50.29
CA THR A 808 -22.26 7.00 50.16
C THR A 808 -21.85 5.64 49.55
N ASP A 809 -20.53 5.46 49.47
CA ASP A 809 -19.78 4.22 49.72
C ASP A 809 -19.09 3.49 48.57
N ARG A 810 -17.89 3.02 48.93
CA ARG A 810 -17.09 2.02 48.25
C ARG A 810 -16.99 0.84 49.21
N ASP A 811 -17.66 -0.27 48.89
CA ASP A 811 -17.12 -1.58 49.25
C ASP A 811 -17.70 -2.70 48.38
N ARG A 812 -16.93 -3.78 48.25
CA ARG A 812 -17.46 -5.08 47.85
C ARG A 812 -17.81 -5.83 49.12
N HIS A 813 -18.92 -6.57 49.14
CA HIS A 813 -18.85 -7.96 49.59
C HIS A 813 -20.01 -8.79 49.02
N ARG A 814 -19.76 -10.10 48.97
CA ARG A 814 -20.67 -11.18 48.61
C ARG A 814 -21.30 -11.72 49.89
N ASP A 815 -22.55 -12.15 49.83
CA ASP A 815 -23.02 -13.25 50.66
C ASP A 815 -23.95 -14.17 49.86
N THR A 816 -24.01 -15.42 50.31
CA THR A 816 -24.90 -16.48 49.83
C THR A 816 -25.68 -16.95 51.04
N ASP A 817 -26.99 -17.16 50.92
CA ASP A 817 -27.61 -18.28 51.62
C ASP A 817 -28.98 -18.63 51.04
N THR A 818 -29.45 -19.82 51.40
CA THR A 818 -30.58 -20.52 50.79
C THR A 818 -31.77 -20.49 51.76
N ASP A 819 -33.00 -20.28 51.29
CA ASP A 819 -34.04 -21.29 51.55
C ASP A 819 -35.31 -21.19 50.69
N THR A 820 -35.93 -22.36 50.59
CA THR A 820 -37.14 -22.76 49.86
C THR A 820 -38.39 -21.92 50.18
N ASP A 821 -39.18 -21.50 49.18
CA ASP A 821 -40.49 -22.13 48.93
C ASP A 821 -41.14 -21.84 47.55
N THR A 822 -42.23 -22.57 47.30
CA THR A 822 -42.95 -22.77 46.04
C THR A 822 -44.00 -21.70 45.76
N GLU A 823 -44.21 -21.32 44.49
CA GLU A 823 -45.53 -21.24 43.83
C GLU A 823 -45.38 -21.02 42.30
N THR A 824 -46.10 -21.81 41.49
CA THR A 824 -46.28 -21.60 40.04
C THR A 824 -47.33 -20.52 39.74
N GLN A 825 -47.24 -19.80 38.60
CA GLN A 825 -48.35 -19.59 37.62
C GLN A 825 -47.94 -18.78 36.35
N THR A 826 -47.90 -19.47 35.21
CA THR A 826 -48.72 -19.18 34.00
C THR A 826 -48.71 -17.80 33.27
N GLN A 827 -47.95 -17.74 32.16
CA GLN A 827 -48.32 -17.24 30.79
C GLN A 827 -48.13 -15.79 30.25
N ARG A 828 -47.63 -15.78 28.99
CA ARG A 828 -47.89 -14.92 27.80
C ARG A 828 -47.09 -13.62 27.54
N HIS A 829 -46.59 -13.54 26.31
CA HIS A 829 -46.16 -12.32 25.60
C HIS A 829 -47.36 -11.62 24.92
N ARG A 830 -47.25 -10.29 24.70
CA ARG A 830 -47.63 -9.62 23.43
C ARG A 830 -47.06 -8.19 23.37
N ASP A 831 -46.63 -7.79 22.18
CA ASP A 831 -46.03 -6.49 21.84
C ASP A 831 -47.07 -5.47 21.32
N THR A 832 -46.75 -4.16 21.36
CA THR A 832 -47.05 -3.10 20.35
C THR A 832 -46.48 -1.75 20.83
N ASP A 833 -46.00 -0.92 19.91
CA ASP A 833 -45.26 0.34 20.12
C ASP A 833 -46.13 1.58 20.44
N THR A 834 -45.48 2.68 20.87
CA THR A 834 -45.44 4.01 20.20
C THR A 834 -44.99 5.11 21.19
N ASP A 835 -44.07 6.01 20.80
CA ASP A 835 -44.22 7.48 20.96
C ASP A 835 -43.00 8.28 20.43
N THR A 836 -43.16 9.59 20.28
CA THR A 836 -42.28 10.55 19.57
C THR A 836 -42.00 11.76 20.46
N ASP A 837 -40.88 12.50 20.32
CA ASP A 837 -40.95 13.98 20.33
C ASP A 837 -39.70 14.74 19.81
N THR A 838 -39.81 16.08 19.78
CA THR A 838 -38.96 17.04 19.03
C THR A 838 -38.23 18.05 19.95
N GLU A 839 -37.05 18.57 19.53
CA GLU A 839 -36.35 19.68 20.22
C GLU A 839 -36.34 21.00 19.41
N THR A 840 -36.25 22.15 20.10
CA THR A 840 -36.11 23.50 19.53
C THR A 840 -35.41 24.44 20.54
N GLN A 841 -34.63 25.43 20.07
CA GLN A 841 -33.81 26.33 20.91
C GLN A 841 -34.27 27.81 20.84
N THR A 842 -33.96 28.62 21.87
CA THR A 842 -33.93 30.10 21.81
C THR A 842 -33.01 30.65 22.92
N GLU A 843 -32.34 31.78 22.70
CA GLU A 843 -31.33 32.41 23.58
C GLU A 843 -31.83 33.68 24.32
N THR A 844 -31.08 34.19 25.32
CA THR A 844 -31.04 35.64 25.67
C THR A 844 -29.72 36.01 26.41
N GLN A 845 -29.25 37.26 26.30
CA GLN A 845 -28.03 37.81 26.92
C GLN A 845 -28.29 39.12 27.71
N THR A 846 -27.46 39.49 28.70
CA THR A 846 -27.14 40.91 29.08
C THR A 846 -25.88 41.03 29.96
N GLU A 847 -25.20 42.19 29.94
CA GLU A 847 -23.98 42.54 30.70
C GLU A 847 -24.20 43.77 31.64
N THR A 848 -23.34 44.00 32.66
CA THR A 848 -23.02 45.36 33.21
C THR A 848 -21.74 45.39 34.09
N ASP A 849 -20.92 46.45 33.98
CA ASP A 849 -19.72 46.75 34.80
C ASP A 849 -19.97 47.68 36.01
N THR A 850 -19.00 47.82 36.93
CA THR A 850 -18.62 49.09 37.64
C THR A 850 -17.28 48.94 38.44
N GLU A 851 -16.41 49.95 38.40
CA GLU A 851 -15.13 50.04 39.16
C GLU A 851 -15.24 50.86 40.48
N THR A 852 -14.22 50.81 41.37
CA THR A 852 -13.54 51.99 42.01
C THR A 852 -12.36 51.55 42.92
N GLN A 853 -11.35 52.41 43.11
CA GLN A 853 -10.08 52.18 43.83
C GLN A 853 -10.10 52.81 45.26
N THR A 854 -9.20 52.51 46.21
CA THR A 854 -7.87 53.18 46.35
C THR A 854 -6.98 52.57 47.46
N GLN A 855 -5.67 52.69 47.24
CA GLN A 855 -4.51 52.10 47.93
C GLN A 855 -4.11 52.70 49.29
N THR A 856 -3.15 52.06 49.97
CA THR A 856 -2.02 52.72 50.69
C THR A 856 -0.77 51.82 50.61
N GLN A 857 0.44 52.39 50.47
CA GLN A 857 1.71 51.65 50.31
C GLN A 857 2.76 52.03 51.36
N ILE A 858 3.63 51.07 51.72
CA ILE A 858 5.05 51.31 52.08
C ILE A 858 5.92 50.25 51.37
N GLN A 859 7.15 50.60 50.99
CA GLN A 859 8.01 49.84 50.07
C GLN A 859 9.39 49.53 50.69
N ARG A 860 10.05 48.45 50.23
CA ARG A 860 11.34 48.52 49.48
C ARG A 860 11.95 47.15 49.13
N HIS A 861 12.24 46.98 47.82
CA HIS A 861 13.45 46.42 47.16
C HIS A 861 14.26 45.27 47.81
N ARG A 862 14.80 44.28 47.06
CA ARG A 862 15.00 44.05 45.59
C ARG A 862 15.48 42.59 45.38
N HIS A 863 15.59 41.93 44.20
CA HIS A 863 15.30 42.21 42.77
C HIS A 863 15.32 40.88 41.96
N ARG A 864 15.36 40.98 40.62
CA ARG A 864 15.76 39.97 39.62
C ARG A 864 14.67 38.94 39.25
N ASP A 865 14.76 38.33 38.09
CA ASP A 865 14.19 38.76 36.78
C ASP A 865 14.25 37.53 35.82
N THR A 866 13.48 37.35 34.73
CA THR A 866 12.19 37.86 34.22
C THR A 866 11.86 37.08 32.93
N GLU A 867 10.62 36.65 32.70
CA GLU A 867 10.19 36.09 31.39
C GLU A 867 9.71 37.18 30.42
N THR A 868 9.92 37.01 29.11
CA THR A 868 9.28 37.82 28.05
C THR A 868 9.33 37.11 26.69
N GLN A 869 8.24 37.12 25.93
CA GLN A 869 8.23 36.95 24.47
C GLN A 869 7.55 38.15 23.80
N ARG A 870 8.11 38.66 22.70
CA ARG A 870 7.46 39.54 21.72
C ARG A 870 8.14 39.43 20.34
N HIS A 871 7.35 39.55 19.28
CA HIS A 871 7.81 39.68 17.90
C HIS A 871 8.29 41.11 17.58
N ARG A 872 8.98 41.26 16.44
CA ARG A 872 9.08 42.52 15.70
C ARG A 872 9.41 42.28 14.23
N ASP A 873 8.55 42.76 13.34
CA ASP A 873 8.76 42.78 11.89
C ASP A 873 9.46 44.06 11.43
N THR A 874 10.08 44.03 10.25
CA THR A 874 10.51 45.22 9.47
C THR A 874 10.71 44.80 8.02
N ASP A 875 10.13 45.54 7.08
CA ASP A 875 10.13 45.27 5.64
C ASP A 875 10.68 46.46 4.83
N ARG A 876 11.01 46.21 3.55
CA ARG A 876 11.44 47.15 2.49
C ARG A 876 12.88 47.69 2.59
N ASP A 877 13.63 47.89 1.50
CA ASP A 877 13.43 47.52 0.07
C ASP A 877 14.81 47.37 -0.64
N THR A 878 14.77 46.91 -1.89
CA THR A 878 15.87 46.67 -2.85
C THR A 878 16.88 47.83 -3.04
N ASP A 879 18.15 47.56 -3.44
CA ASP A 879 18.49 47.44 -4.89
C ASP A 879 19.97 47.09 -5.23
N ARG A 880 20.15 46.34 -6.34
CA ARG A 880 21.26 46.38 -7.35
C ARG A 880 22.67 45.78 -7.13
N ASP A 881 23.26 45.38 -8.26
CA ASP A 881 24.47 44.56 -8.48
C ASP A 881 25.80 45.34 -8.62
N THR A 882 26.94 44.67 -8.40
CA THR A 882 28.09 44.70 -9.34
C THR A 882 29.09 43.54 -9.10
N ASP A 883 29.65 42.97 -10.17
CA ASP A 883 30.75 41.99 -10.11
C ASP A 883 32.09 42.60 -9.65
N ARG A 884 32.95 41.78 -9.02
CA ARG A 884 34.37 41.73 -9.40
C ARG A 884 35.17 40.52 -8.92
N ASP A 885 35.90 39.90 -9.85
CA ASP A 885 37.04 39.03 -9.55
C ASP A 885 38.20 39.75 -8.84
N ARG A 886 38.90 39.03 -7.96
CA ARG A 886 40.37 39.04 -7.95
C ARG A 886 41.02 37.86 -7.21
N HIS A 887 41.79 37.06 -7.94
CA HIS A 887 42.88 36.26 -7.36
C HIS A 887 43.99 37.16 -6.81
N THR A 888 44.70 36.72 -5.76
CA THR A 888 46.13 37.05 -5.59
C THR A 888 46.86 35.96 -4.79
N ASP A 889 47.69 35.17 -5.45
CA ASP A 889 48.76 34.37 -4.81
C ASP A 889 49.96 35.25 -4.46
N THR A 890 50.72 34.90 -3.41
CA THR A 890 52.17 35.19 -3.31
C THR A 890 52.84 34.24 -2.29
N GLN A 891 53.99 33.68 -2.65
CA GLN A 891 54.82 32.82 -1.79
C GLN A 891 56.14 33.49 -1.40
N THR A 892 56.66 33.17 -0.21
CA THR A 892 58.11 33.09 0.12
C THR A 892 58.26 32.22 1.38
N GLN A 893 59.02 31.12 1.51
CA GLN A 893 60.28 30.59 0.97
C GLN A 893 61.55 30.82 1.84
N ARG A 894 62.07 29.69 2.38
CA ARG A 894 63.49 29.36 2.70
C ARG A 894 64.15 30.05 3.93
N HIS A 895 65.13 29.46 4.63
CA HIS A 895 65.62 28.07 4.77
C HIS A 895 66.52 27.92 6.04
N ARG A 896 66.64 26.68 6.56
CA ARG A 896 67.84 25.95 7.10
C ARG A 896 69.15 26.72 7.40
N HIS A 897 70.01 26.35 8.36
CA HIS A 897 70.05 25.41 9.50
C HIS A 897 71.25 25.85 10.37
N ARG A 898 71.29 25.54 11.67
CA ARG A 898 72.56 25.39 12.41
C ARG A 898 72.38 24.43 13.57
N ASP A 899 73.09 23.32 13.51
CA ASP A 899 72.92 22.21 14.44
C ASP A 899 73.85 22.36 15.66
N THR A 900 73.44 21.76 16.78
CA THR A 900 74.26 21.53 17.98
C THR A 900 73.64 20.31 18.66
N ASP A 901 74.44 19.27 18.89
CA ASP A 901 73.94 17.92 19.11
C ASP A 901 73.29 17.71 20.49
N THR A 902 72.07 17.15 20.50
CA THR A 902 71.53 16.38 21.64
C THR A 902 70.53 15.33 21.14
N GLU A 903 71.07 14.13 20.92
CA GLU A 903 70.47 12.79 21.05
C GLU A 903 68.97 12.53 20.73
N THR A 904 68.77 11.91 19.56
CA THR A 904 68.07 10.60 19.39
C THR A 904 66.60 10.40 19.83
N GLN A 905 65.70 10.59 18.85
CA GLN A 905 64.56 9.72 18.43
C GLN A 905 63.48 9.18 19.43
N ARG A 906 62.22 9.30 18.99
CA ARG A 906 61.01 8.46 19.28
C ARG A 906 61.08 7.43 20.43
N HIS A 907 60.31 7.65 21.51
CA HIS A 907 59.31 6.74 22.13
C HIS A 907 58.70 7.42 23.40
N ARG A 908 57.39 7.33 23.72
CA ARG A 908 56.57 6.27 24.38
C ARG A 908 56.85 6.12 25.90
N HIS A 909 55.76 6.07 26.70
CA HIS A 909 55.67 5.71 28.13
C HIS A 909 56.29 6.70 29.15
N THR A 910 56.01 6.65 30.47
CA THR A 910 54.80 6.32 31.29
C THR A 910 55.20 6.46 32.78
N GLU A 911 54.29 6.91 33.65
CA GLU A 911 54.23 6.51 35.08
C GLU A 911 52.79 6.76 35.58
N THR A 912 51.99 5.82 36.11
CA THR A 912 52.16 4.63 36.99
C THR A 912 52.08 4.97 38.48
N GLN A 913 50.93 4.64 39.09
CA GLN A 913 50.90 4.05 40.43
C GLN A 913 49.94 2.85 40.45
N THR A 914 50.27 1.88 41.30
CA THR A 914 49.73 0.52 41.35
C THR A 914 48.36 0.40 42.00
N GLU A 915 47.49 -0.41 41.39
CA GLU A 915 46.54 -1.25 42.13
C GLU A 915 46.79 -2.73 41.84
N THR A 916 46.48 -3.60 42.79
CA THR A 916 46.94 -4.99 42.84
C THR A 916 46.07 -5.94 42.03
N GLN A 917 46.68 -6.70 41.12
CA GLN A 917 46.11 -7.98 40.69
C GLN A 917 46.03 -8.92 41.90
N THR A 918 44.84 -9.48 42.17
CA THR A 918 44.68 -10.68 42.99
C THR A 918 43.74 -11.61 42.25
N GLU A 919 44.19 -12.84 41.96
CA GLU A 919 43.43 -13.82 41.18
C GLU A 919 42.13 -14.23 41.88
N ARG A 920 41.04 -14.36 41.11
CA ARG A 920 39.99 -15.35 41.40
C ARG A 920 39.60 -16.10 40.14
N ARG A 921 40.16 -17.31 40.05
CA ARG A 921 39.85 -18.36 39.07
C ARG A 921 38.36 -18.42 38.71
N VAL A 922 38.07 -18.47 37.42
CA VAL A 922 37.04 -19.39 36.92
C VAL A 922 37.75 -20.73 36.74
N MET A 923 37.26 -21.80 37.38
CA MET A 923 37.69 -23.15 37.03
C MET A 923 36.80 -23.65 35.91
N CYS A 924 37.39 -24.13 34.82
CA CYS A 924 36.67 -24.97 33.87
C CYS A 924 36.31 -26.30 34.54
N PHE A 925 35.10 -26.77 34.30
CA PHE A 925 34.64 -28.15 34.47
C PHE A 925 34.02 -28.57 33.13
#